data_AF-A0A0H5QRY6-F1
#
_entry.id   AF-A0A0H5QRY6-F1
#
_cell.length_a   1.000
_cell.length_b   1.000
_cell.length_c   1.000
_cell.angle_alpha   90.00
_cell.angle_beta   90.00
_cell.angle_gamma   90.00
#
_symmetry.space_group_name_H-M   'P 1'
#
loop_
_entity.id
_entity.type
_entity.pdbx_description
1 polymer ?
#
loop_
_entity_poly.entity_id
_entity_poly.type
_entity_poly.pdbx_seq_one_letter_code
_entity_poly.pdbx_strand_id
1 'polypeptide(L)'
;LQQPVPCPAGYFCVEGTATPVHQLWNYSTPQICPEGYYCQQGSCSPTGTAICPRGYYCPEGTIVPIVAGFGQYSRIDGVIEPVVCPPGFFSDVDDAFGCWTCPAGYSCEKEATVIPAICPPGTYRGDSLKQRFCMSCPEGRYGDRSGRTSVDDCYICDAGWVCGTEGRKTKPQTDLNLLCPPGQVCPNGTTQAMSQEFPCPGGYFCPAGTTPASQFDHICPAGYFCFNMTSDESYKQFPCEKGYYCPPGVIMPPSLLGSQFRCPLGTTSDAGAISIYQCYKDCKELRFCQIISSVNPVVGEDIIHVEPLEMAQLRMDWTHKPQIYFNDHFTLSIRINGRPEAVTLPSWFWNDTDRLKQIAFDVWLYAVRPIDVTVRIELFNGFFIDDMSMFLNTTTVTNFRPTRSNMGVAFKSFDYAFYAMIEKTTFDSLQLELPLNLPNTNNTEVYIDVGLNQTYPNVDQQRDAISTITENAAYWETGFQGSSDRVLIPLHYFPFISLCKRFSSHIPVEFATSDPNSCDQPATIVPVGSFDVGITGVSDSCDFVTTCEIEEELRIIRPRVRWFEVDSGSTLFYLTRDPQPNENYFQGYAYYQKLIGSDSLVPVIVQSDRPVSDLLYIPGHVSIDLQYFQQTSVLRRLVSASITFQDWIEVPSSVVEQVMS
;
A
#
# COMPACT_ATOMS: atom_id res chain seq x y z
N LEU A 1 -67.80 72.14 -62.11
CA LEU A 1 -66.80 71.07 -61.95
C LEU A 1 -66.94 70.53 -60.53
N GLN A 2 -67.47 69.32 -60.35
CA GLN A 2 -67.35 68.63 -59.06
C GLN A 2 -65.88 68.25 -58.89
N GLN A 3 -65.32 68.42 -57.69
CA GLN A 3 -63.99 67.92 -57.38
C GLN A 3 -64.03 66.38 -57.42
N PRO A 4 -63.01 65.71 -57.97
CA PRO A 4 -62.94 64.25 -57.92
C PRO A 4 -62.91 63.81 -56.45
N VAL A 5 -63.87 62.97 -56.06
CA VAL A 5 -63.91 62.38 -54.73
C VAL A 5 -62.88 61.25 -54.70
N PRO A 6 -61.90 61.25 -53.78
CA PRO A 6 -60.93 60.17 -53.70
C PRO A 6 -61.62 58.86 -53.28
N CYS A 7 -61.13 57.74 -53.81
CA CYS A 7 -61.67 56.42 -53.49
C CYS A 7 -61.70 56.19 -51.96
N PRO A 8 -62.81 55.68 -51.39
CA PRO A 8 -62.91 55.43 -49.96
C PRO A 8 -61.76 54.55 -49.43
N ALA A 9 -61.29 54.85 -48.23
CA ALA A 9 -60.28 54.04 -47.55
C ALA A 9 -60.78 52.59 -47.35
N GLY A 10 -59.90 51.61 -47.57
CA GLY A 10 -60.26 50.18 -47.55
C GLY A 10 -60.86 49.65 -48.85
N TYR A 11 -60.95 50.49 -49.89
CA TYR A 11 -61.42 50.14 -51.22
C TYR A 11 -60.43 50.59 -52.29
N PHE A 12 -60.48 49.97 -53.47
CA PHE A 12 -59.83 50.46 -54.68
C PHE A 12 -60.86 50.78 -55.77
N CYS A 13 -60.57 51.81 -56.56
CA CYS A 13 -61.46 52.29 -57.61
C CYS A 13 -60.73 52.21 -58.96
N VAL A 14 -61.28 51.44 -59.90
CA VAL A 14 -60.78 51.42 -61.28
C VAL A 14 -61.39 52.57 -62.08
N GLU A 15 -60.79 52.88 -63.24
CA GLU A 15 -61.32 53.89 -64.16
C GLU A 15 -62.78 53.56 -64.54
N GLY A 16 -63.66 54.56 -64.47
CA GLY A 16 -65.11 54.38 -64.65
C GLY A 16 -65.93 54.21 -63.36
N THR A 17 -65.31 54.16 -62.18
CA THR A 17 -66.03 54.16 -60.89
C THR A 17 -66.87 55.43 -60.73
N ALA A 18 -68.20 55.29 -60.64
CA ALA A 18 -69.14 56.42 -60.73
C ALA A 18 -69.91 56.74 -59.43
N THR A 19 -69.77 55.91 -58.38
CA THR A 19 -70.48 56.08 -57.10
C THR A 19 -69.54 55.85 -55.91
N PRO A 20 -69.86 56.34 -54.70
CA PRO A 20 -69.12 56.02 -53.48
C PRO A 20 -69.63 54.75 -52.78
N VAL A 21 -70.64 54.07 -53.33
CA VAL A 21 -71.31 52.92 -52.70
C VAL A 21 -70.78 51.63 -53.32
N HIS A 22 -69.99 50.88 -52.56
CA HIS A 22 -69.45 49.59 -52.98
C HIS A 22 -70.55 48.57 -53.30
N GLN A 23 -70.36 47.82 -54.38
CA GLN A 23 -71.08 46.59 -54.72
C GLN A 23 -70.08 45.53 -55.19
N LEU A 24 -70.08 44.36 -54.53
CA LEU A 24 -69.26 43.21 -54.91
C LEU A 24 -69.51 42.84 -56.38
N TRP A 25 -68.43 42.53 -57.11
CA TRP A 25 -68.43 42.12 -58.52
C TRP A 25 -68.87 43.20 -59.52
N ASN A 26 -69.10 44.45 -59.09
CA ASN A 26 -69.47 45.56 -59.96
C ASN A 26 -68.36 46.63 -60.00
N TYR A 27 -67.42 46.48 -60.92
CA TYR A 27 -66.26 47.38 -61.10
C TYR A 27 -66.59 48.84 -61.46
N SER A 28 -67.87 49.19 -61.70
CA SER A 28 -68.34 50.59 -61.79
C SER A 28 -68.55 51.23 -60.40
N THR A 29 -68.32 50.47 -59.33
CA THR A 29 -68.36 50.87 -57.92
C THR A 29 -67.01 50.52 -57.25
N PRO A 30 -66.62 51.19 -56.14
CA PRO A 30 -65.40 50.86 -55.41
C PRO A 30 -65.43 49.38 -55.04
N GLN A 31 -64.31 48.66 -55.20
CA GLN A 31 -64.16 47.25 -54.82
C GLN A 31 -63.35 47.16 -53.52
N ILE A 32 -63.64 46.19 -52.65
CA ILE A 32 -62.93 46.03 -51.36
C ILE A 32 -61.44 45.80 -51.64
N CYS A 33 -60.56 46.36 -50.82
CA CYS A 33 -59.12 46.10 -50.90
C CYS A 33 -58.85 44.58 -50.77
N PRO A 34 -58.19 43.93 -51.74
CA PRO A 34 -57.97 42.50 -51.66
C PRO A 34 -57.00 42.15 -50.53
N GLU A 35 -57.17 40.96 -49.98
CA GLU A 35 -56.31 40.42 -48.93
C GLU A 35 -54.83 40.42 -49.34
N GLY A 36 -53.94 40.67 -48.37
CA GLY A 36 -52.49 40.81 -48.59
C GLY A 36 -52.06 42.20 -49.10
N TYR A 37 -52.99 43.13 -49.32
CA TYR A 37 -52.72 44.53 -49.67
C TYR A 37 -53.44 45.47 -48.69
N TYR A 38 -53.00 46.73 -48.64
CA TYR A 38 -53.70 47.78 -47.90
C TYR A 38 -54.02 48.96 -48.82
N CYS A 39 -55.19 49.57 -48.62
CA CYS A 39 -55.73 50.62 -49.48
C CYS A 39 -56.02 51.88 -48.66
N GLN A 40 -55.08 52.83 -48.69
CA GLN A 40 -55.33 54.18 -48.21
C GLN A 40 -56.30 54.92 -49.16
N GLN A 41 -56.83 56.05 -48.69
CA GLN A 41 -57.76 56.86 -49.46
C GLN A 41 -57.15 57.24 -50.84
N GLY A 42 -57.88 56.94 -51.92
CA GLY A 42 -57.43 57.19 -53.29
C GLY A 42 -56.74 56.03 -54.02
N SER A 43 -56.67 54.81 -53.44
CA SER A 43 -56.15 53.63 -54.15
C SER A 43 -56.88 53.34 -55.47
N CYS A 44 -56.12 53.20 -56.56
CA CYS A 44 -56.64 53.11 -57.93
C CYS A 44 -56.39 51.75 -58.61
N SER A 45 -55.94 50.73 -57.86
CA SER A 45 -55.54 49.43 -58.39
C SER A 45 -55.79 48.31 -57.35
N PRO A 46 -55.92 47.04 -57.77
CA PRO A 46 -56.03 45.92 -56.83
C PRO A 46 -54.78 45.71 -55.98
N THR A 47 -53.60 46.22 -56.37
CA THR A 47 -52.41 46.27 -55.50
C THR A 47 -52.48 47.37 -54.42
N GLY A 48 -53.62 48.07 -54.31
CA GLY A 48 -53.91 49.05 -53.27
C GLY A 48 -52.94 50.23 -53.27
N THR A 49 -52.45 50.56 -52.08
CA THR A 49 -51.32 51.48 -51.85
C THR A 49 -49.99 50.73 -51.93
N ALA A 50 -49.89 49.56 -51.28
CA ALA A 50 -48.80 48.61 -51.43
C ALA A 50 -49.20 47.22 -50.91
N ILE A 51 -48.34 46.23 -51.15
CA ILE A 51 -48.41 44.91 -50.50
C ILE A 51 -48.23 45.07 -48.98
N CYS A 52 -48.89 44.21 -48.20
CA CYS A 52 -48.76 44.18 -46.75
C CYS A 52 -47.31 43.83 -46.37
N PRO A 53 -46.58 44.69 -45.62
CA PRO A 53 -45.20 44.42 -45.26
C PRO A 53 -45.08 43.33 -44.18
N ARG A 54 -43.98 42.56 -44.19
CA ARG A 54 -43.58 41.67 -43.08
C ARG A 54 -43.68 42.37 -41.72
N GLY A 55 -44.05 41.61 -40.68
CA GLY A 55 -44.42 42.14 -39.37
C GLY A 55 -45.90 42.58 -39.25
N TYR A 56 -46.61 42.68 -40.38
CA TYR A 56 -48.01 43.08 -40.42
C TYR A 56 -48.86 42.05 -41.18
N TYR A 57 -50.17 42.13 -41.02
CA TYR A 57 -51.16 41.34 -41.77
C TYR A 57 -52.30 42.23 -42.27
N CYS A 58 -52.89 41.84 -43.40
CA CYS A 58 -53.88 42.62 -44.11
C CYS A 58 -55.01 41.72 -44.61
N PRO A 59 -56.08 41.49 -43.82
CA PRO A 59 -57.31 40.86 -44.31
C PRO A 59 -58.02 41.76 -45.33
N GLU A 60 -59.07 41.25 -45.97
CA GLU A 60 -59.89 42.00 -46.92
C GLU A 60 -60.37 43.36 -46.35
N GLY A 61 -60.21 44.43 -47.11
CA GLY A 61 -60.63 45.79 -46.73
C GLY A 61 -59.65 46.58 -45.85
N THR A 62 -58.42 46.09 -45.65
CA THR A 62 -57.42 46.75 -44.80
C THR A 62 -57.04 48.15 -45.30
N ILE A 63 -57.11 49.15 -44.42
CA ILE A 63 -56.78 50.56 -44.72
C ILE A 63 -55.28 50.85 -44.48
N VAL A 64 -54.76 50.35 -43.36
CA VAL A 64 -53.37 50.46 -42.90
C VAL A 64 -52.99 49.09 -42.37
N PRO A 65 -51.77 48.57 -42.64
CA PRO A 65 -51.37 47.23 -42.19
C PRO A 65 -51.57 47.03 -40.69
N ILE A 66 -52.13 45.88 -40.31
CA ILE A 66 -52.41 45.56 -38.91
C ILE A 66 -51.16 44.87 -38.34
N VAL A 67 -50.66 45.36 -37.20
CA VAL A 67 -49.48 44.81 -36.53
C VAL A 67 -49.74 43.36 -36.13
N ALA A 68 -48.86 42.43 -36.51
CA ALA A 68 -48.87 41.08 -35.95
C ALA A 68 -48.38 41.17 -34.50
N GLY A 69 -49.30 41.09 -33.53
CA GLY A 69 -49.02 41.42 -32.14
C GLY A 69 -48.20 40.37 -31.38
N PHE A 70 -47.95 40.65 -30.10
CA PHE A 70 -47.21 39.79 -29.18
C PHE A 70 -47.58 38.29 -29.29
N GLY A 71 -46.56 37.43 -29.35
CA GLY A 71 -46.73 35.98 -29.54
C GLY A 71 -47.14 35.56 -30.95
N GLN A 72 -47.25 36.48 -31.92
CA GLN A 72 -47.54 36.21 -33.32
C GLN A 72 -46.41 36.74 -34.22
N TYR A 73 -46.42 36.38 -35.50
CA TYR A 73 -45.48 36.88 -36.50
C TYR A 73 -46.02 36.83 -37.94
N SER A 74 -45.51 37.72 -38.79
CA SER A 74 -45.75 37.73 -40.25
C SER A 74 -44.42 37.72 -41.02
N ARG A 75 -44.00 36.55 -41.49
CA ARG A 75 -42.64 36.32 -42.03
C ARG A 75 -42.41 36.82 -43.45
N ILE A 76 -43.46 36.87 -44.27
CA ILE A 76 -43.40 37.29 -45.68
C ILE A 76 -44.32 38.48 -45.89
N ASP A 77 -44.15 39.18 -47.01
CA ASP A 77 -45.09 40.21 -47.42
C ASP A 77 -46.39 39.56 -47.95
N GLY A 78 -47.51 40.27 -47.83
CA GLY A 78 -48.82 39.81 -48.31
C GLY A 78 -49.57 38.87 -47.38
N VAL A 79 -49.18 38.76 -46.11
CA VAL A 79 -49.86 37.91 -45.11
C VAL A 79 -51.26 38.44 -44.80
N ILE A 80 -52.25 37.54 -44.76
CA ILE A 80 -53.68 37.85 -44.55
C ILE A 80 -54.13 37.65 -43.10
N GLU A 81 -53.46 36.75 -42.37
CA GLU A 81 -53.69 36.41 -40.96
C GLU A 81 -52.32 36.09 -40.31
N PRO A 82 -52.01 36.59 -39.10
CA PRO A 82 -50.69 36.43 -38.50
C PRO A 82 -50.55 35.02 -37.91
N VAL A 83 -49.33 34.45 -37.96
CA VAL A 83 -49.08 33.10 -37.47
C VAL A 83 -48.70 33.15 -35.99
N VAL A 84 -49.31 32.31 -35.15
CA VAL A 84 -48.90 32.19 -33.73
C VAL A 84 -47.52 31.56 -33.60
N CYS A 85 -46.72 32.01 -32.63
CA CYS A 85 -45.44 31.38 -32.34
C CYS A 85 -45.65 29.95 -31.83
N PRO A 86 -45.02 28.93 -32.46
CA PRO A 86 -45.14 27.54 -32.04
C PRO A 86 -44.43 27.29 -30.70
N PRO A 87 -44.76 26.21 -29.97
CA PRO A 87 -44.13 25.91 -28.69
C PRO A 87 -42.62 25.74 -28.81
N GLY A 88 -41.87 26.24 -27.83
CA GLY A 88 -40.40 26.37 -27.90
C GLY A 88 -39.91 27.67 -28.55
N PHE A 89 -40.81 28.53 -29.02
CA PHE A 89 -40.50 29.88 -29.51
C PHE A 89 -41.38 30.94 -28.85
N PHE A 90 -40.95 32.19 -28.88
CA PHE A 90 -41.68 33.33 -28.31
C PHE A 90 -41.56 34.58 -29.18
N SER A 91 -42.43 35.58 -28.95
CA SER A 91 -42.30 36.92 -29.54
C SER A 91 -42.78 37.98 -28.54
N ASP A 92 -41.87 38.86 -28.15
CA ASP A 92 -42.04 39.92 -27.15
C ASP A 92 -42.06 41.34 -27.76
N VAL A 93 -42.14 41.46 -29.08
CA VAL A 93 -42.06 42.73 -29.83
C VAL A 93 -43.15 42.89 -30.88
N ASP A 94 -43.51 44.15 -31.12
CA ASP A 94 -44.16 44.72 -32.30
C ASP A 94 -45.21 43.81 -32.96
N ASP A 95 -45.25 43.58 -34.29
CA ASP A 95 -44.36 43.84 -35.46
C ASP A 95 -43.39 42.71 -35.87
N ALA A 96 -43.39 41.60 -35.12
CA ALA A 96 -42.47 40.50 -35.35
C ALA A 96 -42.58 39.86 -36.76
N PHE A 97 -41.45 39.78 -37.47
CA PHE A 97 -41.31 39.04 -38.73
C PHE A 97 -40.86 37.57 -38.52
N GLY A 98 -40.74 37.12 -37.27
CA GLY A 98 -40.40 35.76 -36.88
C GLY A 98 -40.39 35.61 -35.36
N CYS A 99 -40.43 34.37 -34.87
CA CYS A 99 -40.34 34.08 -33.44
C CYS A 99 -38.90 33.76 -33.02
N TRP A 100 -38.54 34.19 -31.82
CA TRP A 100 -37.26 33.90 -31.19
C TRP A 100 -37.25 32.53 -30.53
N THR A 101 -36.12 31.85 -30.56
CA THR A 101 -35.90 30.58 -29.85
C THR A 101 -36.02 30.80 -28.36
N CYS A 102 -36.79 29.97 -27.66
CA CYS A 102 -36.95 30.10 -26.21
C CYS A 102 -35.57 30.00 -25.49
N PRO A 103 -35.16 31.01 -24.71
CA PRO A 103 -33.80 31.09 -24.17
C PRO A 103 -33.55 30.04 -23.10
N ALA A 104 -32.31 29.55 -22.99
CA ALA A 104 -31.93 28.58 -21.96
C ALA A 104 -32.30 29.08 -20.55
N GLY A 105 -32.75 28.18 -19.68
CA GLY A 105 -33.28 28.54 -18.36
C GLY A 105 -34.72 29.06 -18.33
N TYR A 106 -35.42 29.16 -19.48
CA TYR A 106 -36.84 29.54 -19.56
C TYR A 106 -37.66 28.54 -20.39
N SER A 107 -38.90 28.23 -19.99
CA SER A 107 -39.84 27.43 -20.78
C SER A 107 -40.81 28.27 -21.61
N CYS A 108 -41.18 27.73 -22.77
CA CYS A 108 -42.14 28.29 -23.72
C CYS A 108 -43.11 27.17 -24.13
N GLU A 109 -43.93 26.75 -23.18
CA GLU A 109 -44.74 25.53 -23.27
C GLU A 109 -45.96 25.69 -24.18
N LYS A 110 -46.48 26.91 -24.27
CA LYS A 110 -47.71 27.28 -24.97
C LYS A 110 -47.43 27.93 -26.32
N GLU A 111 -48.38 27.80 -27.23
CA GLU A 111 -48.44 28.63 -28.42
C GLU A 111 -48.67 30.10 -28.04
N ALA A 112 -48.21 31.00 -28.91
CA ALA A 112 -48.22 32.45 -28.67
C ALA A 112 -47.59 32.88 -27.34
N THR A 113 -46.49 32.23 -26.94
CA THR A 113 -45.71 32.68 -25.76
C THR A 113 -45.17 34.09 -26.03
N VAL A 114 -45.53 35.04 -25.16
CA VAL A 114 -45.02 36.41 -25.18
C VAL A 114 -43.80 36.54 -24.26
N ILE A 115 -43.97 36.13 -23.00
CA ILE A 115 -42.93 36.19 -21.97
C ILE A 115 -42.56 34.75 -21.59
N PRO A 116 -41.34 34.27 -21.88
CA PRO A 116 -40.85 32.97 -21.42
C PRO A 116 -40.90 32.85 -19.90
N ALA A 117 -41.34 31.71 -19.37
CA ALA A 117 -41.41 31.47 -17.94
C ALA A 117 -40.06 30.97 -17.41
N ILE A 118 -39.49 31.63 -16.39
CA ILE A 118 -38.20 31.18 -15.81
C ILE A 118 -38.35 29.78 -15.19
N CYS A 119 -37.40 28.89 -15.47
CA CYS A 119 -37.41 27.55 -14.90
C CYS A 119 -37.31 27.61 -13.37
N PRO A 120 -38.27 27.03 -12.61
CA PRO A 120 -38.26 27.09 -11.16
C PRO A 120 -37.11 26.26 -10.55
N PRO A 121 -36.80 26.46 -9.25
CA PRO A 121 -35.86 25.61 -8.54
C PRO A 121 -36.23 24.13 -8.66
N GLY A 122 -35.22 23.29 -8.75
CA GLY A 122 -35.30 21.86 -9.07
C GLY A 122 -35.28 21.56 -10.57
N THR A 123 -35.35 22.56 -11.44
CA THR A 123 -35.41 22.36 -12.90
C THR A 123 -34.36 23.15 -13.67
N TYR A 124 -34.04 22.68 -14.88
CA TYR A 124 -33.14 23.33 -15.83
C TYR A 124 -33.70 23.24 -17.25
N ARG A 125 -33.21 24.05 -18.19
CA ARG A 125 -33.47 23.85 -19.62
C ARG A 125 -32.29 24.30 -20.47
N GLY A 126 -31.81 23.37 -21.31
CA GLY A 126 -30.74 23.60 -22.27
C GLY A 126 -31.11 24.57 -23.39
N ASP A 127 -30.09 25.10 -24.06
CA ASP A 127 -30.26 25.73 -25.38
C ASP A 127 -30.52 24.63 -26.44
N SER A 128 -31.78 24.19 -26.51
CA SER A 128 -32.19 23.10 -27.39
C SER A 128 -33.56 23.37 -28.00
N LEU A 129 -33.60 23.39 -29.33
CA LEU A 129 -34.81 23.50 -30.15
C LEU A 129 -35.82 22.36 -29.91
N LYS A 130 -35.38 21.25 -29.29
CA LYS A 130 -36.24 20.09 -28.95
C LYS A 130 -36.81 20.17 -27.53
N GLN A 131 -36.26 21.01 -26.66
CA GLN A 131 -36.73 21.18 -25.29
C GLN A 131 -37.61 22.44 -25.22
N ARG A 132 -38.89 22.27 -24.88
CA ARG A 132 -39.84 23.38 -24.65
C ARG A 132 -40.29 23.55 -23.19
N PHE A 133 -40.02 22.52 -22.37
CA PHE A 133 -40.32 22.43 -20.94
C PHE A 133 -39.05 22.55 -20.11
N CYS A 134 -39.18 22.93 -18.84
CA CYS A 134 -38.10 22.78 -17.87
C CYS A 134 -38.00 21.31 -17.43
N MET A 135 -36.80 20.73 -17.55
CA MET A 135 -36.51 19.36 -17.14
C MET A 135 -36.15 19.33 -15.66
N SER A 136 -36.63 18.33 -14.92
CA SER A 136 -36.18 18.07 -13.55
C SER A 136 -34.66 17.84 -13.51
N CYS A 137 -33.96 18.39 -12.51
CA CYS A 137 -32.64 17.90 -12.16
C CYS A 137 -32.74 16.39 -11.85
N PRO A 138 -31.86 15.55 -12.42
CA PRO A 138 -31.93 14.10 -12.21
C PRO A 138 -31.61 13.72 -10.76
N GLU A 139 -31.92 12.48 -10.38
CA GLU A 139 -31.48 11.91 -9.11
C GLU A 139 -29.95 12.04 -8.92
N GLY A 140 -29.52 12.12 -7.66
CA GLY A 140 -28.14 12.45 -7.29
C GLY A 140 -27.80 13.94 -7.38
N ARG A 141 -28.69 14.79 -7.94
CA ARG A 141 -28.50 16.24 -8.04
C ARG A 141 -29.67 17.03 -7.46
N TYR A 142 -29.43 18.30 -7.15
CA TYR A 142 -30.44 19.26 -6.69
C TYR A 142 -30.24 20.66 -7.29
N GLY A 143 -31.28 21.49 -7.24
CA GLY A 143 -31.24 22.86 -7.74
C GLY A 143 -32.04 23.86 -6.90
N ASP A 144 -31.34 24.70 -6.15
CA ASP A 144 -31.87 25.77 -5.29
C ASP A 144 -32.31 27.06 -6.03
N ARG A 145 -31.57 27.46 -7.07
CA ARG A 145 -31.83 28.64 -7.91
C ARG A 145 -32.78 28.36 -9.09
N SER A 146 -33.51 29.39 -9.51
CA SER A 146 -34.25 29.40 -10.77
C SER A 146 -33.31 29.64 -11.97
N GLY A 147 -33.78 29.33 -13.19
CA GLY A 147 -33.13 29.76 -14.44
C GLY A 147 -31.89 28.97 -14.88
N ARG A 148 -31.74 27.71 -14.44
CA ARG A 148 -30.59 26.86 -14.83
C ARG A 148 -30.60 26.53 -16.31
N THR A 149 -29.44 26.64 -16.96
CA THR A 149 -29.25 26.50 -18.41
C THR A 149 -28.65 25.14 -18.79
N SER A 150 -28.09 24.37 -17.86
CA SER A 150 -27.61 22.99 -18.09
C SER A 150 -28.00 22.04 -16.95
N VAL A 151 -27.93 20.73 -17.23
CA VAL A 151 -27.96 19.69 -16.20
C VAL A 151 -26.76 19.79 -15.26
N ASP A 152 -25.63 20.32 -15.76
CA ASP A 152 -24.41 20.53 -14.98
C ASP A 152 -24.53 21.67 -13.97
N ASP A 153 -25.48 22.60 -14.17
CA ASP A 153 -25.81 23.63 -13.18
C ASP A 153 -26.54 23.03 -11.96
N CYS A 154 -27.15 21.85 -12.09
CA CYS A 154 -27.72 21.12 -10.96
C CYS A 154 -26.56 20.60 -10.09
N TYR A 155 -26.51 21.05 -8.84
CA TYR A 155 -25.47 20.68 -7.88
C TYR A 155 -25.54 19.19 -7.57
N ILE A 156 -24.38 18.52 -7.60
CA ILE A 156 -24.26 17.14 -7.14
C ILE A 156 -24.49 17.13 -5.62
N CYS A 157 -25.22 16.14 -5.12
CA CYS A 157 -25.40 15.97 -3.68
C CYS A 157 -24.09 15.52 -3.02
N ASP A 158 -23.69 16.19 -1.94
CA ASP A 158 -22.48 15.85 -1.19
C ASP A 158 -22.54 14.42 -0.63
N ALA A 159 -21.38 13.75 -0.53
CA ALA A 159 -21.21 12.44 0.09
C ALA A 159 -21.80 12.37 1.51
N GLY A 160 -22.24 11.17 1.90
CA GLY A 160 -22.96 10.93 3.15
C GLY A 160 -24.45 11.24 3.09
N TRP A 161 -24.99 11.59 1.92
CA TRP A 161 -26.41 11.87 1.70
C TRP A 161 -26.96 11.18 0.45
N VAL A 162 -28.27 10.90 0.46
CA VAL A 162 -29.01 10.29 -0.65
C VAL A 162 -29.94 11.32 -1.29
N CYS A 163 -29.95 11.35 -2.62
CA CYS A 163 -30.79 12.21 -3.43
C CYS A 163 -31.60 11.40 -4.45
N GLY A 164 -32.46 10.50 -3.97
CA GLY A 164 -33.35 9.66 -4.78
C GLY A 164 -34.67 10.32 -5.20
N THR A 165 -34.70 11.64 -5.42
CA THR A 165 -35.87 12.33 -5.98
C THR A 165 -35.45 13.27 -7.09
N GLU A 166 -36.03 13.10 -8.27
CA GLU A 166 -35.91 14.07 -9.35
C GLU A 166 -36.49 15.43 -8.94
N GLY A 167 -35.97 16.51 -9.51
CA GLY A 167 -36.53 17.84 -9.32
C GLY A 167 -36.24 18.45 -7.95
N ARG A 168 -35.29 17.88 -7.19
CA ARG A 168 -34.99 18.30 -5.81
C ARG A 168 -34.57 19.77 -5.74
N LYS A 169 -35.24 20.54 -4.88
CA LYS A 169 -35.03 22.00 -4.75
C LYS A 169 -34.03 22.38 -3.66
N THR A 170 -33.99 21.62 -2.57
CA THR A 170 -33.16 21.91 -1.40
C THR A 170 -31.97 20.95 -1.31
N LYS A 171 -30.88 21.41 -0.70
CA LYS A 171 -29.72 20.58 -0.39
C LYS A 171 -30.12 19.45 0.57
N PRO A 172 -29.57 18.21 0.44
CA PRO A 172 -29.93 17.09 1.32
C PRO A 172 -29.81 17.35 2.82
N GLN A 173 -28.84 18.17 3.22
CA GLN A 173 -28.40 18.35 4.61
C GLN A 173 -29.44 18.86 5.61
N THR A 174 -30.62 19.27 5.15
CA THR A 174 -31.73 19.72 6.01
C THR A 174 -32.73 18.61 6.36
N ASP A 175 -32.58 17.40 5.81
CA ASP A 175 -33.52 16.29 6.02
C ASP A 175 -32.79 15.01 6.44
N LEU A 176 -32.91 14.66 7.73
CA LEU A 176 -32.28 13.49 8.34
C LEU A 176 -32.71 12.15 7.71
N ASN A 177 -33.88 12.09 7.04
CA ASN A 177 -34.32 10.88 6.35
C ASN A 177 -33.54 10.61 5.06
N LEU A 178 -32.74 11.58 4.61
CA LEU A 178 -31.94 11.54 3.38
C LEU A 178 -30.44 11.55 3.69
N LEU A 179 -30.08 11.34 4.95
CA LEU A 179 -28.74 10.95 5.37
C LEU A 179 -28.43 9.53 4.83
N CYS A 180 -27.17 9.21 4.56
CA CYS A 180 -26.80 7.88 4.06
C CYS A 180 -27.30 6.79 5.01
N PRO A 181 -28.02 5.74 4.53
CA PRO A 181 -28.54 4.70 5.40
C PRO A 181 -27.43 4.01 6.19
N PRO A 182 -27.67 3.67 7.47
CA PRO A 182 -26.69 2.95 8.27
C PRO A 182 -26.40 1.57 7.65
N GLY A 183 -25.14 1.16 7.63
CA GLY A 183 -24.64 0.01 6.88
C GLY A 183 -24.29 0.28 5.42
N GLN A 184 -24.43 1.51 4.92
CA GLN A 184 -24.07 1.89 3.54
C GLN A 184 -23.05 3.03 3.52
N VAL A 185 -22.37 3.19 2.38
CA VAL A 185 -21.40 4.25 2.12
C VAL A 185 -21.92 5.06 0.93
N CYS A 186 -22.11 6.38 1.09
CA CYS A 186 -22.69 7.20 0.01
C CYS A 186 -21.64 8.16 -0.56
N PRO A 187 -21.10 7.90 -1.77
CA PRO A 187 -20.32 8.87 -2.54
C PRO A 187 -21.08 10.17 -2.88
N ASN A 188 -20.39 11.12 -3.53
CA ASN A 188 -21.07 12.27 -4.12
C ASN A 188 -22.07 11.82 -5.19
N GLY A 189 -23.31 12.30 -5.11
CA GLY A 189 -24.36 12.05 -6.09
C GLY A 189 -25.13 10.73 -5.92
N THR A 190 -25.05 10.08 -4.75
CA THR A 190 -25.78 8.82 -4.51
C THR A 190 -27.30 8.95 -4.67
N THR A 191 -27.87 8.12 -5.54
CA THR A 191 -29.32 7.92 -5.69
C THR A 191 -29.83 6.88 -4.69
N GLN A 192 -31.15 6.71 -4.58
CA GLN A 192 -31.72 5.72 -3.66
C GLN A 192 -31.37 4.28 -4.04
N ALA A 193 -31.21 4.00 -5.34
CA ALA A 193 -30.76 2.70 -5.83
C ALA A 193 -29.27 2.48 -5.57
N MET A 194 -28.43 3.46 -5.92
CA MET A 194 -26.98 3.38 -5.76
C MET A 194 -26.54 3.21 -4.30
N SER A 195 -27.32 3.67 -3.31
CA SER A 195 -26.96 3.50 -1.91
C SER A 195 -26.82 2.02 -1.51
N GLN A 196 -27.55 1.11 -2.17
CA GLN A 196 -27.45 -0.34 -1.93
C GLN A 196 -26.25 -1.00 -2.63
N GLU A 197 -25.65 -0.35 -3.63
CA GLU A 197 -24.49 -0.87 -4.38
C GLU A 197 -23.16 -0.65 -3.65
N PHE A 198 -23.14 0.24 -2.65
CA PHE A 198 -21.97 0.58 -1.82
C PHE A 198 -22.19 0.14 -0.36
N PRO A 199 -22.15 -1.17 -0.05
CA PRO A 199 -22.25 -1.66 1.32
C PRO A 199 -21.04 -1.23 2.15
N CYS A 200 -21.25 -1.07 3.46
CA CYS A 200 -20.15 -0.93 4.42
C CYS A 200 -19.14 -2.08 4.27
N PRO A 201 -17.82 -1.82 4.24
CA PRO A 201 -16.81 -2.88 4.12
C PRO A 201 -16.78 -3.77 5.38
N GLY A 202 -16.67 -5.09 5.19
CA GLY A 202 -16.49 -6.04 6.29
C GLY A 202 -15.28 -5.72 7.16
N GLY A 203 -15.40 -5.97 8.47
CA GLY A 203 -14.45 -5.54 9.50
C GLY A 203 -14.72 -4.14 10.05
N TYR A 204 -15.71 -3.43 9.50
CA TYR A 204 -16.16 -2.11 9.96
C TYR A 204 -17.69 -2.09 10.12
N PHE A 205 -18.20 -1.11 10.85
CA PHE A 205 -19.64 -0.82 10.91
C PHE A 205 -19.87 0.64 10.50
N CYS A 206 -20.89 0.90 9.69
CA CYS A 206 -21.12 2.23 9.14
C CYS A 206 -22.37 2.83 9.80
N PRO A 207 -22.27 3.88 10.64
CA PRO A 207 -23.43 4.62 11.10
C PRO A 207 -24.06 5.41 9.94
N ALA A 208 -25.25 5.97 10.20
CA ALA A 208 -25.92 6.82 9.21
C ALA A 208 -25.06 8.03 8.84
N GLY A 209 -24.98 8.35 7.55
CA GLY A 209 -24.19 9.46 7.02
C GLY A 209 -22.76 9.12 6.58
N THR A 210 -22.39 7.83 6.58
CA THR A 210 -21.03 7.40 6.22
C THR A 210 -20.64 7.76 4.78
N THR A 211 -19.42 8.29 4.63
CA THR A 211 -18.81 8.71 3.38
C THR A 211 -17.67 7.76 2.97
N PRO A 212 -17.21 7.77 1.70
CA PRO A 212 -16.04 7.00 1.30
C PRO A 212 -14.74 7.35 2.05
N ALA A 213 -14.66 8.53 2.66
CA ALA A 213 -13.52 8.93 3.48
C ALA A 213 -13.61 8.38 4.92
N SER A 214 -14.83 8.31 5.49
CA SER A 214 -15.08 7.92 6.88
C SER A 214 -15.47 6.44 7.05
N GLN A 215 -15.53 5.66 5.96
CA GLN A 215 -15.95 4.24 5.97
C GLN A 215 -15.04 3.31 6.80
N PHE A 216 -13.84 3.78 7.18
CA PHE A 216 -12.86 3.03 7.98
C PHE A 216 -12.69 3.58 9.41
N ASP A 217 -13.44 4.62 9.80
CA ASP A 217 -13.32 5.25 11.12
C ASP A 217 -13.86 4.36 12.26
N HIS A 218 -14.74 3.42 11.90
CA HIS A 218 -15.53 2.60 12.83
C HIS A 218 -15.21 1.10 12.66
N ILE A 219 -14.01 0.72 13.11
CA ILE A 219 -13.56 -0.68 13.17
C ILE A 219 -14.58 -1.51 13.98
N CYS A 220 -14.90 -2.71 13.50
CA CYS A 220 -15.80 -3.64 14.18
C CYS A 220 -15.35 -3.89 15.63
N PRO A 221 -16.19 -3.64 16.65
CA PRO A 221 -15.77 -3.76 18.04
C PRO A 221 -15.37 -5.19 18.40
N ALA A 222 -14.35 -5.32 19.24
CA ALA A 222 -13.94 -6.62 19.77
C ALA A 222 -15.12 -7.32 20.48
N GLY A 223 -15.21 -8.64 20.31
CA GLY A 223 -16.36 -9.44 20.74
C GLY A 223 -17.46 -9.56 19.69
N TYR A 224 -17.34 -8.90 18.54
CA TYR A 224 -18.29 -8.97 17.44
C TYR A 224 -17.58 -9.25 16.11
N PHE A 225 -18.34 -9.66 15.10
CA PHE A 225 -17.88 -9.70 13.71
C PHE A 225 -18.83 -8.89 12.83
N CYS A 226 -18.28 -8.17 11.85
CA CYS A 226 -19.02 -7.25 11.00
C CYS A 226 -18.81 -7.67 9.54
N PHE A 227 -19.82 -8.27 8.93
CA PHE A 227 -19.80 -8.57 7.49
C PHE A 227 -20.17 -7.31 6.68
N ASN A 228 -20.09 -7.40 5.36
CA ASN A 228 -20.48 -6.28 4.49
C ASN A 228 -21.90 -5.80 4.82
N MET A 229 -22.12 -4.48 4.81
CA MET A 229 -23.41 -3.84 5.12
C MET A 229 -23.78 -3.77 6.63
N THR A 230 -22.83 -4.00 7.55
CA THR A 230 -23.08 -3.90 9.00
C THR A 230 -23.24 -2.43 9.46
N SER A 231 -24.22 -2.18 10.35
CA SER A 231 -24.51 -0.86 10.94
C SER A 231 -24.14 -0.78 12.43
N ASP A 232 -24.18 0.43 12.97
CA ASP A 232 -23.99 0.78 14.39
C ASP A 232 -25.05 0.18 15.34
N GLU A 233 -26.20 -0.23 14.80
CA GLU A 233 -27.18 -1.05 15.52
C GLU A 233 -27.03 -2.55 15.25
N SER A 234 -26.78 -2.96 13.99
CA SER A 234 -26.80 -4.37 13.61
C SER A 234 -25.57 -5.15 14.06
N TYR A 235 -24.40 -4.52 14.23
CA TYR A 235 -23.18 -5.24 14.68
C TYR A 235 -23.41 -6.01 15.99
N LYS A 236 -24.27 -5.50 16.88
CA LYS A 236 -24.61 -6.11 18.18
C LYS A 236 -25.34 -7.45 18.04
N GLN A 237 -25.90 -7.73 16.87
CA GLN A 237 -26.59 -8.99 16.53
C GLN A 237 -25.60 -10.10 16.12
N PHE A 238 -24.32 -9.76 15.95
CA PHE A 238 -23.26 -10.66 15.47
C PHE A 238 -22.15 -10.84 16.53
N PRO A 239 -22.48 -11.29 17.76
CA PRO A 239 -21.47 -11.55 18.78
C PRO A 239 -20.57 -12.71 18.36
N CYS A 240 -19.34 -12.71 18.86
CA CYS A 240 -18.39 -13.79 18.64
C CYS A 240 -18.98 -15.14 19.04
N GLU A 241 -18.76 -16.17 18.22
CA GLU A 241 -19.32 -17.50 18.44
C GLU A 241 -18.74 -18.17 19.69
N LYS A 242 -19.54 -18.99 20.37
CA LYS A 242 -19.09 -19.73 21.56
C LYS A 242 -17.90 -20.63 21.20
N GLY A 243 -16.79 -20.52 21.93
CA GLY A 243 -15.55 -21.26 21.65
C GLY A 243 -14.59 -20.57 20.68
N TYR A 244 -14.85 -19.30 20.34
CA TYR A 244 -13.98 -18.44 19.55
C TYR A 244 -13.77 -17.09 20.26
N TYR A 245 -12.79 -16.31 19.82
CA TYR A 245 -12.54 -14.95 20.31
C TYR A 245 -12.35 -13.99 19.13
N CYS A 246 -12.93 -12.80 19.23
CA CYS A 246 -12.99 -11.83 18.15
C CYS A 246 -12.26 -10.55 18.55
N PRO A 247 -11.00 -10.32 18.12
CA PRO A 247 -10.35 -9.01 18.24
C PRO A 247 -11.09 -7.96 17.40
N PRO A 248 -10.73 -6.66 17.49
CA PRO A 248 -11.30 -5.64 16.61
C PRO A 248 -11.10 -5.98 15.12
N GLY A 249 -12.11 -5.70 14.30
CA GLY A 249 -12.01 -5.81 12.84
C GLY A 249 -12.32 -7.18 12.21
N VAL A 250 -12.87 -8.14 12.95
CA VAL A 250 -13.25 -9.46 12.39
C VAL A 250 -14.39 -9.31 11.36
N ILE A 251 -14.20 -9.88 10.17
CA ILE A 251 -15.03 -9.61 8.99
C ILE A 251 -16.22 -10.57 8.79
N MET A 252 -16.23 -11.73 9.47
CA MET A 252 -17.24 -12.79 9.29
C MET A 252 -17.18 -13.78 10.48
N PRO A 253 -18.11 -14.77 10.59
CA PRO A 253 -18.10 -15.73 11.69
C PRO A 253 -16.74 -16.44 11.85
N PRO A 254 -16.16 -16.48 13.06
CA PRO A 254 -14.89 -17.16 13.34
C PRO A 254 -14.83 -18.62 12.88
N SER A 255 -15.95 -19.35 12.94
CA SER A 255 -16.06 -20.73 12.44
C SER A 255 -15.74 -20.90 10.95
N LEU A 256 -15.92 -19.85 10.14
CA LEU A 256 -15.61 -19.84 8.70
C LEU A 256 -14.18 -19.37 8.40
N LEU A 257 -13.53 -18.67 9.34
CA LEU A 257 -12.15 -18.17 9.21
C LEU A 257 -11.08 -19.21 9.64
N GLY A 258 -11.50 -20.42 10.02
CA GLY A 258 -10.60 -21.52 10.39
C GLY A 258 -10.14 -21.48 11.86
N SER A 259 -8.90 -21.88 12.12
CA SER A 259 -8.35 -22.00 13.48
C SER A 259 -7.89 -20.67 14.10
N GLN A 260 -7.68 -19.61 13.30
CA GLN A 260 -7.06 -18.34 13.73
C GLN A 260 -7.72 -17.71 14.97
N PHE A 261 -9.05 -17.76 15.03
CA PHE A 261 -9.86 -17.13 16.08
C PHE A 261 -10.49 -18.14 17.05
N ARG A 262 -10.14 -19.44 16.93
CA ARG A 262 -10.69 -20.48 17.80
C ARG A 262 -10.02 -20.43 19.16
N CYS A 263 -10.79 -20.62 20.24
CA CYS A 263 -10.21 -20.89 21.55
C CYS A 263 -9.38 -22.20 21.48
N PRO A 264 -8.23 -22.27 22.17
CA PRO A 264 -7.40 -23.47 22.19
C PRO A 264 -8.15 -24.75 22.58
N LEU A 265 -7.67 -25.91 22.11
CA LEU A 265 -8.29 -27.20 22.41
C LEU A 265 -8.38 -27.43 23.93
N GLY A 266 -9.56 -27.84 24.43
CA GLY A 266 -9.85 -27.96 25.87
C GLY A 266 -10.31 -26.66 26.55
N THR A 267 -10.36 -25.55 25.81
CA THR A 267 -10.97 -24.29 26.25
C THR A 267 -12.18 -23.93 25.38
N THR A 268 -13.08 -23.12 25.92
CA THR A 268 -14.21 -22.50 25.24
C THR A 268 -14.28 -21.04 25.69
N SER A 269 -15.16 -20.26 25.07
CA SER A 269 -15.49 -18.91 25.50
C SER A 269 -17.00 -18.79 25.62
N ASP A 270 -17.50 -17.78 26.32
CA ASP A 270 -18.90 -17.38 26.14
C ASP A 270 -19.05 -16.58 24.85
N ALA A 271 -20.27 -16.48 24.34
CA ALA A 271 -20.55 -15.68 23.15
C ALA A 271 -20.20 -14.21 23.41
N GLY A 272 -19.53 -13.56 22.45
CA GLY A 272 -19.05 -12.19 22.58
C GLY A 272 -17.62 -12.03 23.11
N ALA A 273 -16.82 -13.09 23.19
CA ALA A 273 -15.45 -12.99 23.71
C ALA A 273 -14.53 -12.11 22.83
N ILE A 274 -13.87 -11.15 23.46
CA ILE A 274 -13.13 -10.05 22.81
C ILE A 274 -11.65 -10.38 22.50
N SER A 275 -11.12 -11.41 23.14
CA SER A 275 -9.71 -11.80 23.05
C SER A 275 -9.49 -13.20 23.61
N ILE A 276 -8.34 -13.82 23.27
CA ILE A 276 -7.95 -15.15 23.76
C ILE A 276 -7.94 -15.25 25.30
N TYR A 277 -7.71 -14.14 26.01
CA TYR A 277 -7.76 -14.06 27.48
C TYR A 277 -9.15 -14.34 28.08
N GLN A 278 -10.21 -14.36 27.27
CA GLN A 278 -11.58 -14.73 27.68
C GLN A 278 -11.95 -16.17 27.33
N CYS A 279 -11.05 -16.94 26.72
CA CYS A 279 -11.18 -18.38 26.64
C CYS A 279 -10.95 -18.99 28.05
N TYR A 280 -11.96 -19.68 28.58
CA TYR A 280 -11.92 -20.40 29.83
C TYR A 280 -12.04 -21.91 29.58
N LYS A 281 -11.83 -22.72 30.62
CA LYS A 281 -11.79 -24.17 30.51
C LYS A 281 -13.17 -24.80 30.28
N ASP A 282 -13.33 -25.65 29.25
CA ASP A 282 -14.53 -26.49 29.11
C ASP A 282 -14.24 -27.94 29.48
N CYS A 283 -14.58 -28.31 30.72
CA CYS A 283 -14.39 -29.66 31.26
C CYS A 283 -15.38 -30.70 30.71
N LYS A 284 -16.27 -30.37 29.76
CA LYS A 284 -17.34 -31.28 29.34
C LYS A 284 -16.92 -32.37 28.37
N GLU A 285 -15.85 -32.18 27.59
CA GLU A 285 -15.41 -33.17 26.58
C GLU A 285 -14.09 -33.87 26.90
N LEU A 286 -13.35 -33.45 27.94
CA LEU A 286 -12.06 -34.05 28.32
C LEU A 286 -12.14 -34.74 29.68
N ARG A 287 -11.64 -35.99 29.74
CA ARG A 287 -11.72 -36.87 30.92
C ARG A 287 -10.91 -36.42 32.14
N PHE A 288 -10.05 -35.42 32.01
CA PHE A 288 -9.19 -34.90 33.08
C PHE A 288 -9.17 -33.38 33.04
N CYS A 289 -9.29 -32.76 34.21
CA CYS A 289 -9.34 -31.30 34.34
C CYS A 289 -8.36 -30.79 35.41
N GLN A 290 -7.09 -30.56 35.03
CA GLN A 290 -6.09 -29.82 35.83
C GLN A 290 -5.73 -28.44 35.22
N ILE A 291 -4.97 -27.64 35.96
CA ILE A 291 -5.36 -26.25 36.34
C ILE A 291 -4.70 -25.18 35.48
N ILE A 292 -5.45 -24.47 34.64
CA ILE A 292 -4.93 -23.36 33.82
C ILE A 292 -4.52 -22.18 34.72
N SER A 293 -3.23 -21.81 34.72
CA SER A 293 -2.74 -20.56 35.30
C SER A 293 -1.88 -19.74 34.32
N SER A 294 -2.43 -18.59 33.94
CA SER A 294 -1.82 -17.49 33.16
C SER A 294 -1.53 -17.71 31.66
N VAL A 295 -1.77 -16.63 30.93
CA VAL A 295 -1.35 -16.41 29.54
C VAL A 295 -0.06 -15.59 29.58
N ASN A 296 0.93 -15.94 28.76
CA ASN A 296 2.22 -15.25 28.60
C ASN A 296 3.06 -15.12 29.90
N PRO A 297 3.68 -16.22 30.39
CA PRO A 297 4.72 -16.11 31.39
C PRO A 297 5.93 -15.34 30.85
N VAL A 298 6.44 -14.44 31.67
CA VAL A 298 7.81 -13.94 31.54
C VAL A 298 8.71 -15.01 32.14
N VAL A 299 9.48 -15.70 31.30
CA VAL A 299 10.34 -16.82 31.71
C VAL A 299 11.68 -16.33 32.27
N GLY A 300 12.12 -15.17 31.77
CA GLY A 300 13.21 -14.36 32.29
C GLY A 300 13.02 -12.90 31.87
N GLU A 301 13.41 -11.99 32.74
CA GLU A 301 13.54 -10.56 32.45
C GLU A 301 14.89 -10.13 33.02
N ASP A 302 15.85 -9.86 32.14
CA ASP A 302 17.22 -9.48 32.49
C ASP A 302 17.57 -8.17 31.79
N ILE A 303 18.35 -7.32 32.46
CA ILE A 303 18.90 -6.09 31.88
C ILE A 303 20.37 -6.33 31.59
N ILE A 304 20.67 -6.54 30.32
CA ILE A 304 22.00 -6.87 29.85
C ILE A 304 22.65 -5.59 29.32
N HIS A 305 23.68 -5.11 30.01
CA HIS A 305 24.55 -4.10 29.43
C HIS A 305 25.45 -4.77 28.40
N VAL A 306 25.33 -4.38 27.12
CA VAL A 306 26.16 -4.89 26.03
C VAL A 306 26.94 -3.72 25.45
N GLU A 307 28.27 -3.79 25.54
CA GLU A 307 29.16 -2.78 24.98
C GLU A 307 29.34 -2.95 23.45
N PRO A 308 29.91 -1.97 22.73
CA PRO A 308 30.09 -2.08 21.29
C PRO A 308 30.82 -3.37 20.88
N LEU A 309 30.18 -4.11 19.98
CA LEU A 309 30.58 -5.39 19.43
C LEU A 309 30.58 -6.56 20.42
N GLU A 310 30.31 -6.34 21.72
CA GLU A 310 30.14 -7.39 22.72
C GLU A 310 28.97 -8.33 22.35
N MET A 311 29.14 -9.61 22.68
CA MET A 311 28.10 -10.62 22.49
C MET A 311 27.43 -10.92 23.84
N ALA A 312 26.11 -10.93 23.88
CA ALA A 312 25.39 -11.55 24.99
C ALA A 312 24.84 -12.90 24.55
N GLN A 313 25.27 -13.97 25.22
CA GLN A 313 24.69 -15.30 25.07
C GLN A 313 23.57 -15.47 26.09
N LEU A 314 22.34 -15.65 25.60
CA LEU A 314 21.19 -16.04 26.40
C LEU A 314 20.93 -17.52 26.19
N ARG A 315 21.50 -18.34 27.07
CA ARG A 315 21.28 -19.78 27.06
C ARG A 315 19.93 -20.10 27.67
N MET A 316 19.10 -20.85 26.95
CA MET A 316 17.83 -21.40 27.43
C MET A 316 17.97 -22.92 27.56
N ASP A 317 18.07 -23.42 28.79
CA ASP A 317 18.15 -24.87 29.05
C ASP A 317 16.78 -25.47 29.37
N TRP A 318 16.15 -26.06 28.36
CA TRP A 318 14.88 -26.78 28.50
C TRP A 318 15.07 -28.31 28.44
N THR A 319 16.31 -28.82 28.49
CA THR A 319 16.60 -30.27 28.41
C THR A 319 15.98 -31.06 29.56
N HIS A 320 15.92 -30.45 30.74
CA HIS A 320 15.38 -31.06 31.97
C HIS A 320 13.88 -30.74 32.20
N LYS A 321 13.15 -30.29 31.18
CA LYS A 321 11.73 -29.90 31.29
C LYS A 321 10.82 -30.95 30.65
N PRO A 322 9.59 -31.16 31.13
CA PRO A 322 8.61 -32.02 30.48
C PRO A 322 8.41 -31.67 29.01
N GLN A 323 8.17 -32.71 28.20
CA GLN A 323 8.12 -32.56 26.75
C GLN A 323 6.93 -31.68 26.35
N ILE A 324 7.25 -30.54 25.74
CA ILE A 324 6.26 -29.61 25.17
C ILE A 324 6.02 -30.02 23.72
N TYR A 325 4.77 -29.89 23.28
CA TYR A 325 4.42 -29.97 21.87
C TYR A 325 4.71 -28.62 21.20
N PHE A 326 5.77 -28.55 20.41
CA PHE A 326 6.12 -27.34 19.65
C PHE A 326 5.34 -27.33 18.33
N ASN A 327 4.61 -26.26 18.07
CA ASN A 327 3.86 -26.02 16.83
C ASN A 327 3.78 -24.51 16.55
N ASP A 328 3.12 -24.16 15.44
CA ASP A 328 2.93 -22.81 14.88
C ASP A 328 2.31 -21.78 15.84
N HIS A 329 1.87 -22.19 17.04
CA HIS A 329 1.29 -21.32 18.07
C HIS A 329 2.25 -20.97 19.21
N PHE A 330 3.52 -21.41 19.15
CA PHE A 330 4.53 -20.98 20.11
C PHE A 330 5.33 -19.81 19.52
N THR A 331 5.43 -18.71 20.28
CA THR A 331 6.23 -17.54 19.88
C THR A 331 7.17 -17.16 21.00
N LEU A 332 8.41 -16.83 20.63
CA LEU A 332 9.37 -16.15 21.49
C LEU A 332 9.33 -14.66 21.11
N SER A 333 8.97 -13.80 22.06
CA SER A 333 9.20 -12.35 21.93
C SER A 333 10.45 -11.99 22.71
N ILE A 334 11.32 -11.17 22.12
CA ILE A 334 12.48 -10.57 22.78
C ILE A 334 12.30 -9.06 22.72
N ARG A 335 12.14 -8.43 23.89
CA ARG A 335 12.12 -6.96 23.94
C ARG A 335 13.55 -6.43 23.96
N ILE A 336 13.76 -5.29 23.29
CA ILE A 336 15.00 -4.50 23.29
C ILE A 336 14.60 -3.05 23.50
N ASN A 337 15.13 -2.39 24.54
CA ASN A 337 14.75 -1.02 24.92
C ASN A 337 13.21 -0.80 25.02
N GLY A 338 12.47 -1.81 25.48
CA GLY A 338 11.00 -1.81 25.55
C GLY A 338 10.27 -1.97 24.21
N ARG A 339 10.96 -1.88 23.07
CA ARG A 339 10.42 -2.22 21.75
C ARG A 339 10.34 -3.74 21.61
N PRO A 340 9.24 -4.31 21.09
CA PRO A 340 9.19 -5.74 20.77
C PRO A 340 9.96 -6.00 19.48
N GLU A 341 11.09 -6.69 19.58
CA GLU A 341 11.64 -7.41 18.43
C GLU A 341 11.07 -8.83 18.48
N ALA A 342 10.09 -9.09 17.63
CA ALA A 342 9.52 -10.41 17.47
C ALA A 342 10.56 -11.30 16.77
N VAL A 343 11.48 -11.85 17.55
CA VAL A 343 12.44 -12.87 17.11
C VAL A 343 11.66 -14.15 16.89
N THR A 344 11.04 -14.23 15.71
CA THR A 344 10.47 -15.47 15.19
C THR A 344 11.58 -16.50 15.24
N LEU A 345 11.51 -17.44 16.19
CA LEU A 345 12.43 -18.56 16.22
C LEU A 345 12.39 -19.22 14.84
N PRO A 346 13.55 -19.50 14.22
CA PRO A 346 13.60 -19.94 12.84
C PRO A 346 12.65 -21.11 12.56
N SER A 347 12.17 -21.21 11.31
CA SER A 347 11.29 -22.29 10.84
C SER A 347 11.72 -23.69 11.30
N TRP A 348 13.03 -23.97 11.33
CA TRP A 348 13.65 -25.21 11.79
C TRP A 348 13.47 -25.52 13.28
N PHE A 349 13.28 -24.50 14.11
CA PHE A 349 12.91 -24.69 15.52
C PHE A 349 11.53 -25.36 15.62
N TRP A 350 10.66 -25.15 14.63
CA TRP A 350 9.31 -25.70 14.53
C TRP A 350 9.25 -26.99 13.69
N ASN A 351 9.99 -27.04 12.59
CA ASN A 351 9.81 -28.00 11.50
C ASN A 351 10.62 -29.30 11.66
N ASP A 352 10.63 -29.87 12.87
CA ASP A 352 11.16 -31.23 13.07
C ASP A 352 10.00 -32.24 13.08
N THR A 353 10.26 -33.42 12.52
CA THR A 353 9.38 -34.59 12.64
C THR A 353 9.15 -34.99 14.11
N ASP A 354 10.11 -34.75 15.00
CA ASP A 354 9.94 -34.96 16.43
C ASP A 354 9.33 -33.73 17.11
N ARG A 355 8.03 -33.82 17.40
CA ARG A 355 7.22 -32.72 17.97
C ARG A 355 7.45 -32.50 19.46
N LEU A 356 8.37 -33.25 20.09
CA LEU A 356 8.61 -33.30 21.54
C LEU A 356 10.06 -32.88 21.86
N LYS A 357 10.31 -31.58 21.97
CA LYS A 357 11.69 -31.06 22.10
C LYS A 357 12.11 -30.82 23.55
N GLN A 358 13.20 -31.48 23.98
CA GLN A 358 13.93 -31.23 25.23
C GLN A 358 15.31 -30.64 24.89
N ILE A 359 15.31 -29.41 24.40
CA ILE A 359 16.48 -28.79 23.78
C ILE A 359 17.11 -27.71 24.66
N ALA A 360 18.43 -27.58 24.53
CA ALA A 360 19.15 -26.38 24.94
C ALA A 360 19.49 -25.58 23.68
N PHE A 361 19.16 -24.30 23.69
CA PHE A 361 19.48 -23.37 22.60
C PHE A 361 19.95 -22.04 23.18
N ASP A 362 20.74 -21.33 22.39
CA ASP A 362 21.37 -20.08 22.75
C ASP A 362 20.89 -18.99 21.80
N VAL A 363 20.35 -17.91 22.34
CA VAL A 363 20.12 -16.68 21.58
C VAL A 363 21.33 -15.78 21.76
N TRP A 364 21.95 -15.39 20.65
CA TRP A 364 23.11 -14.52 20.61
C TRP A 364 22.66 -13.12 20.22
N LEU A 365 22.94 -12.15 21.07
CA LEU A 365 22.77 -10.73 20.76
C LEU A 365 24.13 -10.14 20.44
N TYR A 366 24.25 -9.51 19.28
CA TYR A 366 25.42 -8.75 18.88
C TYR A 366 25.07 -7.27 18.81
N ALA A 367 25.57 -6.48 19.75
CA ALA A 367 25.31 -5.04 19.76
C ALA A 367 26.36 -4.31 18.93
N VAL A 368 25.96 -3.45 17.99
CA VAL A 368 26.90 -2.61 17.24
C VAL A 368 27.35 -1.42 18.09
N ARG A 369 26.51 -0.97 19.03
CA ARG A 369 26.69 0.23 19.87
C ARG A 369 26.44 -0.11 21.34
N PRO A 370 26.88 0.73 22.31
CA PRO A 370 26.64 0.46 23.72
C PRO A 370 25.13 0.57 23.99
N ILE A 371 24.53 -0.47 24.56
CA ILE A 371 23.08 -0.58 24.69
C ILE A 371 22.68 -1.41 25.91
N ASP A 372 21.71 -0.91 26.68
CA ASP A 372 21.11 -1.61 27.81
C ASP A 372 19.93 -2.46 27.32
N VAL A 373 20.19 -3.71 26.94
CA VAL A 373 19.15 -4.60 26.42
C VAL A 373 18.32 -5.19 27.56
N THR A 374 17.11 -4.67 27.77
CA THR A 374 16.09 -5.31 28.62
C THR A 374 15.50 -6.53 27.92
N VAL A 375 16.20 -7.66 27.94
CA VAL A 375 15.72 -8.90 27.35
C VAL A 375 14.61 -9.48 28.20
N ARG A 376 13.40 -9.45 27.64
CA ARG A 376 12.23 -10.11 28.19
C ARG A 376 11.84 -11.27 27.31
N ILE A 377 11.84 -12.47 27.87
CA ILE A 377 11.43 -13.71 27.20
C ILE A 377 9.96 -13.96 27.54
N GLU A 378 9.08 -13.65 26.59
CA GLU A 378 7.64 -13.93 26.69
C GLU A 378 7.34 -15.17 25.85
N LEU A 379 6.88 -16.26 26.51
CA LEU A 379 6.42 -17.46 25.80
C LEU A 379 4.91 -17.37 25.55
N PHE A 380 4.55 -17.25 24.29
CA PHE A 380 3.16 -17.41 23.86
C PHE A 380 2.99 -18.90 23.52
N ASN A 381 1.95 -19.56 24.03
CA ASN A 381 1.54 -20.90 23.57
C ASN A 381 0.02 -20.96 23.62
N GLY A 382 -0.60 -21.48 22.55
CA GLY A 382 -2.04 -21.79 22.57
C GLY A 382 -2.39 -22.88 23.59
N PHE A 383 -1.47 -23.80 23.89
CA PHE A 383 -1.70 -24.89 24.82
C PHE A 383 -1.21 -24.58 26.24
N PHE A 384 -2.01 -25.02 27.21
CA PHE A 384 -1.64 -24.96 28.62
C PHE A 384 -0.54 -25.99 28.94
N ILE A 385 0.50 -25.56 29.66
CA ILE A 385 1.60 -26.40 30.17
C ILE A 385 1.41 -26.55 31.68
N ASP A 386 1.15 -27.77 32.16
CA ASP A 386 0.69 -28.03 33.54
C ASP A 386 1.60 -27.45 34.65
N ASP A 387 2.93 -27.39 34.45
CA ASP A 387 3.84 -26.67 35.34
C ASP A 387 4.68 -25.62 34.58
N MET A 388 4.02 -24.61 34.01
CA MET A 388 4.70 -23.48 33.35
C MET A 388 5.75 -22.78 34.23
N SER A 389 5.64 -22.90 35.55
CA SER A 389 6.64 -22.49 36.56
C SER A 389 7.98 -23.21 36.44
N MET A 390 8.06 -24.39 35.81
CA MET A 390 9.31 -25.10 35.55
C MET A 390 10.26 -24.31 34.63
N PHE A 391 9.73 -23.44 33.78
CA PHE A 391 10.54 -22.66 32.84
C PHE A 391 11.22 -21.46 33.52
N LEU A 392 10.72 -21.01 34.67
CA LEU A 392 11.38 -19.96 35.46
C LEU A 392 12.84 -20.37 35.78
N ASN A 393 13.75 -19.41 35.66
CA ASN A 393 15.19 -19.60 35.85
C ASN A 393 15.84 -20.62 34.90
N THR A 394 15.26 -20.88 33.72
CA THR A 394 15.91 -21.66 32.64
C THR A 394 16.82 -20.83 31.74
N THR A 395 16.72 -19.51 31.83
CA THR A 395 17.58 -18.58 31.10
C THR A 395 18.82 -18.26 31.94
N THR A 396 20.01 -18.44 31.38
CA THR A 396 21.24 -17.87 31.92
C THR A 396 21.85 -16.91 30.92
N VAL A 397 22.02 -15.66 31.34
CA VAL A 397 22.73 -14.64 30.57
C VAL A 397 24.22 -14.73 30.87
N THR A 398 25.03 -14.82 29.83
CA THR A 398 26.49 -14.69 29.91
C THR A 398 26.98 -13.74 28.83
N ASN A 399 27.52 -12.59 29.24
CA ASN A 399 28.27 -11.73 28.34
C ASN A 399 29.56 -12.42 27.92
N PHE A 400 29.79 -12.50 26.62
CA PHE A 400 30.95 -13.08 26.00
C PHE A 400 31.71 -12.01 25.21
N ARG A 401 32.98 -11.82 25.59
CA ARG A 401 33.95 -11.00 24.84
C ARG A 401 35.01 -11.95 24.27
N PRO A 402 35.07 -12.20 22.95
CA PRO A 402 36.30 -12.62 22.30
C PRO A 402 37.47 -11.74 22.77
N THR A 403 38.55 -12.41 23.19
CA THR A 403 39.66 -11.78 23.92
C THR A 403 40.99 -11.83 23.18
N ARG A 404 41.05 -12.42 21.98
CA ARG A 404 42.31 -12.86 21.37
C ARG A 404 42.91 -11.92 20.32
N SER A 405 42.17 -10.99 19.73
CA SER A 405 42.76 -9.96 18.85
C SER A 405 43.60 -8.90 19.57
N ASN A 406 43.66 -8.93 20.91
CA ASN A 406 44.48 -8.05 21.75
C ASN A 406 45.14 -8.83 22.91
N MET A 407 46.15 -9.65 22.61
CA MET A 407 46.83 -10.45 23.65
C MET A 407 47.77 -9.61 24.55
N GLY A 408 47.64 -9.76 25.87
CA GLY A 408 48.68 -9.31 26.81
C GLY A 408 48.51 -7.93 27.46
N VAL A 409 47.31 -7.33 27.46
CA VAL A 409 46.98 -6.22 28.38
C VAL A 409 45.58 -6.37 28.95
N ALA A 410 45.35 -5.86 30.16
CA ALA A 410 44.04 -5.82 30.82
C ALA A 410 43.09 -4.72 30.27
N PHE A 411 43.10 -4.49 28.95
CA PHE A 411 42.16 -3.59 28.27
C PHE A 411 40.94 -4.37 27.75
N LYS A 412 39.83 -3.67 27.52
CA LYS A 412 38.59 -4.28 27.01
C LYS A 412 38.87 -4.81 25.59
N SER A 413 38.81 -6.12 25.43
CA SER A 413 39.36 -6.80 24.24
C SER A 413 38.65 -6.51 22.92
N PHE A 414 37.49 -5.87 22.97
CA PHE A 414 36.70 -5.52 21.80
C PHE A 414 37.04 -4.16 21.19
N ASP A 415 37.97 -3.38 21.75
CA ASP A 415 38.30 -2.05 21.22
C ASP A 415 38.77 -2.08 19.75
N TYR A 416 39.26 -3.24 19.27
CA TYR A 416 39.71 -3.51 17.89
C TYR A 416 39.13 -4.82 17.36
N ALA A 417 38.77 -4.85 16.07
CA ALA A 417 38.29 -6.06 15.39
C ALA A 417 38.75 -6.11 13.92
N PHE A 418 38.72 -7.31 13.33
CA PHE A 418 38.79 -7.48 11.88
C PHE A 418 37.44 -7.19 11.22
N TYR A 419 37.46 -6.49 10.08
CA TYR A 419 36.27 -6.15 9.31
C TYR A 419 36.36 -6.64 7.88
N ALA A 420 35.26 -7.15 7.35
CA ALA A 420 35.09 -7.49 5.95
C ALA A 420 34.61 -6.26 5.15
N MET A 421 35.02 -6.16 3.89
CA MET A 421 34.72 -5.05 3.00
C MET A 421 34.26 -5.58 1.65
N ILE A 422 33.06 -5.18 1.21
CA ILE A 422 32.60 -5.41 -0.16
C ILE A 422 32.85 -4.13 -0.95
N GLU A 423 33.69 -4.22 -1.99
CA GLU A 423 34.02 -3.11 -2.88
C GLU A 423 33.11 -3.12 -4.11
N LYS A 424 32.52 -1.98 -4.45
CA LYS A 424 31.56 -1.84 -5.56
C LYS A 424 32.17 -2.16 -6.92
N THR A 425 33.41 -1.76 -7.17
CA THR A 425 34.10 -2.04 -8.45
C THR A 425 34.35 -3.53 -8.64
N THR A 426 34.85 -4.21 -7.61
CA THR A 426 34.97 -5.69 -7.60
C THR A 426 33.62 -6.34 -7.86
N PHE A 427 32.57 -5.92 -7.14
CA PHE A 427 31.20 -6.41 -7.28
C PHE A 427 30.63 -6.24 -8.70
N ASP A 428 30.72 -5.02 -9.26
CA ASP A 428 30.24 -4.68 -10.60
C ASP A 428 31.03 -5.44 -11.69
N SER A 429 32.35 -5.65 -11.48
CA SER A 429 33.22 -6.35 -12.44
C SER A 429 32.95 -7.85 -12.54
N LEU A 430 32.59 -8.49 -11.43
CA LEU A 430 32.22 -9.91 -11.36
C LEU A 430 30.71 -10.14 -11.61
N GLN A 431 29.94 -9.07 -11.81
CA GLN A 431 28.47 -9.10 -11.91
C GLN A 431 27.81 -9.85 -10.73
N LEU A 432 28.35 -9.70 -9.52
CA LEU A 432 27.93 -10.48 -8.36
C LEU A 432 26.49 -10.20 -7.92
N GLU A 433 25.91 -11.15 -7.19
CA GLU A 433 24.68 -10.96 -6.40
C GLU A 433 25.04 -10.39 -5.01
N LEU A 434 24.22 -9.46 -4.51
CA LEU A 434 24.47 -8.86 -3.19
C LEU A 434 24.21 -9.93 -2.12
N PRO A 435 25.06 -10.05 -1.08
CA PRO A 435 24.80 -11.01 -0.01
C PRO A 435 23.42 -10.81 0.61
N LEU A 436 22.72 -11.91 0.85
CA LEU A 436 21.44 -11.88 1.54
C LEU A 436 21.60 -11.46 3.01
N ASN A 437 22.77 -11.63 3.62
CA ASN A 437 23.07 -11.13 4.96
C ASN A 437 23.53 -9.66 5.02
N LEU A 438 23.07 -8.78 4.12
CA LEU A 438 23.37 -7.34 4.19
C LEU A 438 22.53 -6.61 5.26
N PRO A 439 23.07 -5.57 5.90
CA PRO A 439 22.38 -4.89 7.00
C PRO A 439 21.23 -4.02 6.47
N ASN A 440 20.03 -4.21 7.04
CA ASN A 440 18.81 -3.50 6.68
C ASN A 440 18.61 -2.20 7.51
N THR A 441 17.54 -1.44 7.27
CA THR A 441 17.28 -0.16 7.95
C THR A 441 16.76 -0.29 9.38
N ASN A 442 16.29 -1.48 9.78
CA ASN A 442 15.62 -1.71 11.06
C ASN A 442 16.61 -2.30 12.10
N ASN A 443 17.43 -3.26 11.69
CA ASN A 443 18.37 -3.99 12.54
C ASN A 443 19.74 -3.28 12.59
N THR A 444 19.77 -2.00 12.98
CA THR A 444 20.97 -1.15 12.86
C THR A 444 21.76 -0.97 14.16
N GLU A 445 21.19 -1.39 15.30
CA GLU A 445 21.80 -1.24 16.63
C GLU A 445 22.16 -2.58 17.28
N VAL A 446 21.34 -3.61 17.05
CA VAL A 446 21.54 -4.98 17.53
C VAL A 446 21.20 -5.96 16.40
N TYR A 447 21.99 -7.02 16.27
CA TYR A 447 21.64 -8.22 15.51
C TYR A 447 21.32 -9.34 16.48
N ILE A 448 20.32 -10.14 16.14
CA ILE A 448 19.86 -11.26 16.95
C ILE A 448 20.02 -12.54 16.14
N ASP A 449 20.60 -13.55 16.76
CA ASP A 449 20.85 -14.84 16.16
C ASP A 449 20.45 -15.98 17.13
N VAL A 450 20.10 -17.16 16.60
CA VAL A 450 19.58 -18.30 17.36
C VAL A 450 20.35 -19.57 16.97
N GLY A 451 21.10 -20.14 17.92
CA GLY A 451 21.89 -21.35 17.72
C GLY A 451 21.42 -22.52 18.62
N LEU A 452 21.52 -23.75 18.12
CA LEU A 452 21.34 -24.95 18.95
C LEU A 452 22.65 -25.34 19.64
N ASN A 453 22.55 -25.76 20.91
CA ASN A 453 23.71 -26.25 21.70
C ASN A 453 23.93 -27.77 21.54
N GLN A 454 23.00 -28.50 20.92
CA GLN A 454 23.13 -29.93 20.63
C GLN A 454 23.25 -30.18 19.13
N THR A 455 24.17 -31.06 18.74
CA THR A 455 24.28 -31.58 17.36
C THR A 455 23.15 -32.57 17.08
N TYR A 456 21.94 -32.05 16.82
CA TYR A 456 20.86 -32.85 16.26
C TYR A 456 21.19 -33.22 14.81
N PRO A 457 21.20 -34.51 14.43
CA PRO A 457 21.31 -34.91 13.04
C PRO A 457 19.99 -34.60 12.33
N ASN A 458 20.07 -33.91 11.20
CA ASN A 458 18.96 -33.63 10.28
C ASN A 458 17.78 -32.83 10.88
N VAL A 459 18.06 -31.58 11.28
CA VAL A 459 17.04 -30.53 11.18
C VAL A 459 17.46 -29.65 10.01
N ASP A 460 16.68 -29.67 8.93
CA ASP A 460 16.80 -28.70 7.84
C ASP A 460 16.63 -27.31 8.46
N GLN A 461 17.61 -26.43 8.29
CA GLN A 461 17.38 -25.01 8.49
C GLN A 461 16.42 -24.55 7.35
N GLN A 462 15.76 -23.39 7.47
CA GLN A 462 15.04 -22.89 6.31
C GLN A 462 14.85 -21.38 6.35
N ARG A 463 15.61 -20.72 5.48
CA ARG A 463 15.42 -19.38 4.87
C ARG A 463 14.70 -18.33 5.70
N ASP A 464 15.43 -17.28 6.03
CA ASP A 464 14.83 -15.97 6.26
C ASP A 464 13.90 -15.62 5.08
N ALA A 465 12.75 -15.03 5.38
CA ALA A 465 11.74 -14.77 4.35
C ALA A 465 12.27 -13.76 3.32
N ILE A 466 12.30 -14.15 2.04
CA ILE A 466 12.76 -13.35 0.88
C ILE A 466 12.10 -11.95 0.78
N SER A 467 11.02 -11.70 1.54
CA SER A 467 10.36 -10.40 1.66
C SER A 467 11.10 -9.34 2.49
N THR A 468 12.01 -9.69 3.42
CA THR A 468 12.72 -8.69 4.25
C THR A 468 13.94 -8.08 3.58
N ILE A 469 14.53 -8.78 2.60
CA ILE A 469 15.69 -8.32 1.83
C ILE A 469 15.39 -8.52 0.35
N THR A 470 14.49 -7.65 -0.14
CA THR A 470 14.31 -7.46 -1.58
C THR A 470 15.65 -7.04 -2.19
N GLU A 471 16.01 -7.61 -3.34
CA GLU A 471 17.16 -7.19 -4.17
C GLU A 471 16.96 -5.75 -4.64
N ASN A 472 17.15 -4.80 -3.74
CA ASN A 472 17.01 -3.41 -4.07
C ASN A 472 18.29 -3.00 -4.80
N ALA A 473 18.21 -2.87 -6.13
CA ALA A 473 19.30 -2.29 -6.92
C ALA A 473 19.73 -0.92 -6.35
N ALA A 474 18.82 -0.24 -5.67
CA ALA A 474 19.06 0.97 -4.91
C ALA A 474 19.84 0.77 -3.58
N TYR A 475 20.29 -0.42 -3.16
CA TYR A 475 21.03 -0.56 -1.87
C TYR A 475 22.31 0.30 -1.85
N TRP A 476 23.00 0.40 -2.99
CA TRP A 476 24.14 1.30 -3.19
C TRP A 476 23.75 2.80 -3.17
N GLU A 477 22.46 3.12 -3.32
CA GLU A 477 21.90 4.49 -3.40
C GLU A 477 21.14 4.91 -2.13
N THR A 478 20.53 3.96 -1.40
CA THR A 478 19.56 4.18 -0.30
C THR A 478 19.90 3.43 1.00
N GLY A 479 21.00 2.67 1.06
CA GLY A 479 21.39 1.86 2.23
C GLY A 479 21.76 2.66 3.48
N PHE A 480 22.07 1.94 4.57
CA PHE A 480 22.38 2.46 5.93
C PHE A 480 23.23 3.76 5.91
N GLN A 481 22.63 4.89 6.30
CA GLN A 481 23.18 6.27 6.22
C GLN A 481 23.24 6.91 4.80
N GLY A 482 22.09 6.98 4.12
CA GLY A 482 21.90 7.42 2.73
C GLY A 482 22.91 8.44 2.16
N SER A 483 23.73 7.97 1.22
CA SER A 483 24.67 8.76 0.41
C SER A 483 24.88 8.01 -0.91
N SER A 484 24.88 8.75 -2.03
CA SER A 484 24.94 8.23 -3.40
C SER A 484 26.33 7.74 -3.83
N ASP A 485 27.38 8.11 -3.10
CA ASP A 485 28.77 8.00 -3.55
C ASP A 485 29.49 6.77 -2.96
N ARG A 486 28.75 5.70 -2.65
CA ARG A 486 29.30 4.49 -2.02
C ARG A 486 30.12 3.66 -3.00
N VAL A 487 31.39 3.45 -2.65
CA VAL A 487 32.29 2.54 -3.36
C VAL A 487 32.63 1.30 -2.50
N LEU A 488 32.25 1.26 -1.22
CA LEU A 488 32.62 0.18 -0.29
C LEU A 488 31.62 0.04 0.87
N ILE A 489 31.34 -1.20 1.28
CA ILE A 489 30.46 -1.58 2.41
C ILE A 489 31.31 -2.27 3.49
N PRO A 490 31.48 -1.66 4.69
CA PRO A 490 32.15 -2.30 5.83
C PRO A 490 31.19 -3.17 6.64
N LEU A 491 31.61 -4.40 6.95
CA LEU A 491 30.87 -5.41 7.72
C LEU A 491 31.76 -5.98 8.84
N HIS A 492 31.15 -6.36 9.96
CA HIS A 492 31.83 -7.00 11.11
C HIS A 492 31.65 -8.53 11.12
N TYR A 493 30.99 -9.07 10.10
CA TYR A 493 30.73 -10.49 9.84
C TYR A 493 31.14 -10.86 8.41
N PHE A 494 31.27 -12.16 8.14
CA PHE A 494 31.57 -12.63 6.79
C PHE A 494 30.38 -12.41 5.84
N PRO A 495 30.58 -11.75 4.69
CA PRO A 495 29.56 -11.66 3.66
C PRO A 495 29.33 -13.02 3.01
N PHE A 496 28.14 -13.20 2.41
CA PHE A 496 27.72 -14.39 1.65
C PHE A 496 27.50 -15.67 2.46
N ILE A 497 28.01 -15.74 3.69
CA ILE A 497 27.87 -16.91 4.58
C ILE A 497 26.78 -16.65 5.62
N SER A 498 25.65 -17.34 5.45
CA SER A 498 24.44 -17.29 6.26
C SER A 498 23.80 -18.69 6.37
N LEU A 499 22.70 -18.79 7.11
CA LEU A 499 22.02 -20.00 7.59
C LEU A 499 22.96 -21.09 8.11
N CYS A 500 23.89 -20.71 8.99
CA CYS A 500 24.79 -21.67 9.62
C CYS A 500 24.20 -22.20 10.93
N LYS A 501 24.60 -23.42 11.31
CA LYS A 501 24.39 -23.87 12.69
C LYS A 501 25.22 -22.98 13.62
N ARG A 502 24.70 -22.66 14.79
CA ARG A 502 25.21 -21.67 15.77
C ARG A 502 25.04 -20.19 15.37
N PHE A 503 24.97 -19.86 14.07
CA PHE A 503 24.78 -18.51 13.53
C PHE A 503 23.90 -18.54 12.28
N SER A 504 22.61 -18.26 12.45
CA SER A 504 21.61 -18.02 11.41
C SER A 504 22.10 -17.00 10.40
N SER A 505 22.04 -15.69 10.66
CA SER A 505 22.17 -14.71 9.58
C SER A 505 23.56 -14.06 9.53
N HIS A 506 24.33 -14.05 10.64
CA HIS A 506 25.61 -13.33 10.70
C HIS A 506 26.68 -14.08 11.52
N ILE A 507 27.81 -14.46 10.89
CA ILE A 507 29.01 -14.96 11.60
C ILE A 507 30.02 -13.82 11.77
N PRO A 508 30.23 -13.28 12.99
CA PRO A 508 31.19 -12.20 13.21
C PRO A 508 32.64 -12.65 12.93
N VAL A 509 33.41 -11.85 12.18
CA VAL A 509 34.78 -12.20 11.76
C VAL A 509 35.69 -12.41 12.98
N GLU A 510 35.54 -11.55 13.99
CA GLU A 510 36.27 -11.65 15.25
C GLU A 510 35.95 -12.96 15.99
N PHE A 511 34.72 -13.48 15.91
CA PHE A 511 34.35 -14.73 16.59
C PHE A 511 35.07 -15.95 16.01
N ALA A 512 34.99 -16.11 14.68
CA ALA A 512 35.63 -17.23 13.99
C ALA A 512 37.16 -17.26 14.18
N THR A 513 37.76 -16.09 14.44
CA THR A 513 39.21 -15.92 14.66
C THR A 513 39.62 -15.94 16.14
N SER A 514 38.69 -16.18 17.08
CA SER A 514 38.99 -16.10 18.52
C SER A 514 38.17 -16.99 19.47
N ASP A 515 37.23 -17.83 19.00
CA ASP A 515 36.43 -18.74 19.86
C ASP A 515 37.36 -19.56 20.78
N PRO A 516 37.31 -19.36 22.11
CA PRO A 516 38.24 -19.98 23.05
C PRO A 516 38.08 -21.50 23.14
N ASN A 517 37.00 -22.08 22.61
CA ASN A 517 36.78 -23.53 22.55
C ASN A 517 37.34 -24.17 21.27
N SER A 518 37.72 -23.36 20.28
CA SER A 518 38.16 -23.79 18.94
C SER A 518 39.61 -23.37 18.61
N CYS A 519 40.31 -22.70 19.53
CA CYS A 519 41.62 -22.11 19.26
C CYS A 519 42.74 -22.65 20.17
N ASP A 520 43.65 -23.43 19.58
CA ASP A 520 44.87 -23.92 20.23
C ASP A 520 45.89 -22.80 20.41
N GLN A 521 46.47 -22.69 21.62
CA GLN A 521 47.53 -21.71 21.92
C GLN A 521 48.91 -22.38 21.95
N PRO A 522 49.92 -21.82 21.24
CA PRO A 522 51.29 -22.29 21.35
C PRO A 522 51.87 -21.95 22.74
N ALA A 523 52.78 -22.80 23.23
CA ALA A 523 53.46 -22.58 24.52
C ALA A 523 54.30 -21.28 24.58
N THR A 524 54.62 -20.71 23.42
CA THR A 524 55.30 -19.41 23.31
C THR A 524 54.84 -18.70 22.03
N ILE A 525 54.36 -17.47 22.17
CA ILE A 525 54.03 -16.59 21.05
C ILE A 525 55.29 -15.81 20.67
N VAL A 526 55.61 -15.75 19.37
CA VAL A 526 56.79 -15.04 18.86
C VAL A 526 56.29 -13.90 17.96
N PRO A 527 56.27 -12.65 18.46
CA PRO A 527 55.85 -11.51 17.65
C PRO A 527 56.93 -11.14 16.62
N VAL A 528 56.50 -10.63 15.46
CA VAL A 528 57.38 -10.21 14.35
C VAL A 528 57.11 -8.74 14.02
N GLY A 529 58.04 -7.87 14.41
CA GLY A 529 57.99 -6.45 14.09
C GLY A 529 58.31 -6.16 12.62
N SER A 530 57.98 -4.95 12.17
CA SER A 530 58.13 -4.55 10.75
C SER A 530 59.57 -4.44 10.24
N PHE A 531 60.57 -4.66 11.10
CA PHE A 531 61.99 -4.67 10.75
C PHE A 531 62.68 -6.02 11.07
N ASP A 532 61.92 -7.02 11.52
CA ASP A 532 62.45 -8.33 11.90
C ASP A 532 62.58 -9.22 10.66
N VAL A 533 63.82 -9.43 10.21
CA VAL A 533 64.13 -10.16 8.98
C VAL A 533 64.58 -11.58 9.30
N GLY A 534 63.96 -12.58 8.67
CA GLY A 534 64.32 -14.00 8.82
C GLY A 534 63.80 -14.66 10.10
N ILE A 535 62.89 -14.00 10.83
CA ILE A 535 62.19 -14.57 11.99
C ILE A 535 60.87 -15.19 11.51
N THR A 536 60.60 -16.42 11.90
CA THR A 536 59.28 -17.05 11.74
C THR A 536 58.41 -16.70 12.94
N GLY A 537 57.29 -16.02 12.70
CA GLY A 537 56.30 -15.75 13.75
C GLY A 537 55.60 -17.01 14.23
N VAL A 538 55.22 -17.05 15.50
CA VAL A 538 54.45 -18.15 16.11
C VAL A 538 53.24 -17.54 16.81
N SER A 539 52.05 -18.05 16.49
CA SER A 539 50.75 -17.47 16.81
C SER A 539 49.70 -18.56 17.05
N ASP A 540 48.49 -18.11 17.38
CA ASP A 540 47.19 -18.77 17.24
C ASP A 540 47.10 -19.88 16.17
N SER A 541 46.43 -21.01 16.44
CA SER A 541 45.61 -21.68 15.43
C SER A 541 44.16 -21.74 15.90
N CYS A 542 43.20 -21.60 15.00
CA CYS A 542 41.77 -21.57 15.30
C CYS A 542 40.98 -22.30 14.20
N ASP A 543 40.26 -23.36 14.56
CA ASP A 543 39.47 -24.15 13.63
C ASP A 543 37.98 -24.08 14.00
N PHE A 544 37.22 -23.29 13.22
CA PHE A 544 35.77 -23.16 13.36
C PHE A 544 35.06 -23.91 12.22
N VAL A 545 34.32 -24.96 12.56
CA VAL A 545 33.52 -25.74 11.61
C VAL A 545 32.05 -25.64 11.97
N THR A 546 31.22 -25.31 10.99
CA THR A 546 29.77 -25.36 11.08
C THR A 546 29.17 -25.80 9.73
N THR A 547 27.94 -26.31 9.75
CA THR A 547 27.19 -26.60 8.52
C THR A 547 26.26 -25.45 8.22
N CYS A 548 26.22 -24.99 6.97
CA CYS A 548 25.35 -23.90 6.52
C CYS A 548 24.45 -24.34 5.36
N GLU A 549 23.40 -23.57 5.10
CA GLU A 549 22.52 -23.78 3.96
C GLU A 549 22.69 -22.71 2.87
N ILE A 550 22.47 -23.13 1.63
CA ILE A 550 22.54 -22.22 0.47
C ILE A 550 21.20 -21.47 0.33
N GLU A 551 21.24 -20.19 0.66
CA GLU A 551 20.09 -19.28 0.52
C GLU A 551 19.75 -18.92 -0.93
N GLU A 552 20.70 -19.05 -1.85
CA GLU A 552 20.49 -18.65 -3.25
C GLU A 552 19.36 -19.43 -3.92
N GLU A 553 18.60 -18.76 -4.79
CA GLU A 553 17.52 -19.42 -5.53
C GLU A 553 18.08 -20.17 -6.75
N LEU A 554 18.32 -21.46 -6.56
CA LEU A 554 18.88 -22.36 -7.59
C LEU A 554 17.96 -22.57 -8.81
N ARG A 555 16.71 -22.07 -8.76
CA ARG A 555 15.66 -22.25 -9.77
C ARG A 555 15.61 -21.17 -10.85
N ILE A 556 16.22 -20.01 -10.58
CA ILE A 556 16.15 -18.85 -11.48
C ILE A 556 17.53 -18.64 -12.10
N ILE A 557 17.59 -18.62 -13.44
CA ILE A 557 18.78 -18.14 -14.15
C ILE A 557 18.80 -16.62 -14.01
N ARG A 558 19.49 -16.13 -12.97
CA ARG A 558 19.64 -14.69 -12.72
C ARG A 558 20.70 -14.08 -13.66
N PRO A 559 20.61 -12.77 -13.97
CA PRO A 559 21.57 -12.07 -14.83
C PRO A 559 22.88 -11.70 -14.10
N ARG A 560 23.11 -12.28 -12.92
CA ARG A 560 24.23 -12.00 -12.03
C ARG A 560 24.86 -13.33 -11.58
N VAL A 561 26.13 -13.28 -11.21
CA VAL A 561 26.93 -14.44 -10.80
C VAL A 561 26.75 -14.66 -9.30
N ARG A 562 26.43 -15.88 -8.89
CA ARG A 562 26.38 -16.26 -7.46
C ARG A 562 27.80 -16.31 -6.89
N TRP A 563 27.97 -16.01 -5.61
CA TRP A 563 29.28 -15.88 -4.97
C TRP A 563 30.16 -17.14 -5.05
N PHE A 564 29.56 -18.33 -5.06
CA PHE A 564 30.27 -19.61 -5.25
C PHE A 564 30.56 -19.95 -6.72
N GLU A 565 30.02 -19.20 -7.68
CA GLU A 565 30.24 -19.42 -9.11
C GLU A 565 31.38 -18.59 -9.71
N VAL A 566 32.01 -17.74 -8.89
CA VAL A 566 33.12 -16.87 -9.25
C VAL A 566 34.37 -17.67 -9.66
N ASP A 567 35.05 -17.20 -10.71
CA ASP A 567 36.28 -17.81 -11.21
C ASP A 567 37.41 -17.87 -10.17
N SER A 568 38.12 -18.99 -10.14
CA SER A 568 39.31 -19.21 -9.31
C SER A 568 40.39 -18.16 -9.59
N GLY A 569 40.93 -17.55 -8.53
CA GLY A 569 41.88 -16.43 -8.60
C GLY A 569 41.25 -15.03 -8.50
N SER A 570 39.93 -14.90 -8.62
CA SER A 570 39.20 -13.65 -8.37
C SER A 570 39.19 -13.27 -6.88
N THR A 571 39.01 -11.98 -6.57
CA THR A 571 38.78 -11.49 -5.19
C THR A 571 37.28 -11.42 -4.92
N LEU A 572 36.79 -12.10 -3.88
CA LEU A 572 35.35 -12.10 -3.54
C LEU A 572 34.97 -10.93 -2.62
N PHE A 573 35.81 -10.65 -1.62
CA PHE A 573 35.72 -9.51 -0.71
C PHE A 573 37.11 -9.23 -0.10
N TYR A 574 37.24 -8.20 0.72
CA TYR A 574 38.50 -7.86 1.41
C TYR A 574 38.34 -7.96 2.93
N LEU A 575 39.44 -8.22 3.63
CA LEU A 575 39.56 -8.09 5.08
C LEU A 575 40.55 -6.98 5.45
N THR A 576 40.35 -6.28 6.57
CA THR A 576 41.33 -5.33 7.10
C THR A 576 42.62 -6.05 7.50
N ARG A 577 43.78 -5.64 6.99
CA ARG A 577 45.07 -6.32 7.25
C ARG A 577 45.43 -6.35 8.74
N ASP A 578 45.19 -5.24 9.43
CA ASP A 578 45.35 -5.10 10.88
C ASP A 578 43.97 -4.86 11.51
N PRO A 579 43.69 -5.40 12.71
CA PRO A 579 42.51 -5.05 13.50
C PRO A 579 42.34 -3.53 13.58
N GLN A 580 41.14 -3.03 13.26
CA GLN A 580 40.83 -1.60 13.28
C GLN A 580 40.04 -1.27 14.55
N PRO A 581 40.23 -0.07 15.14
CA PRO A 581 39.46 0.32 16.32
C PRO A 581 37.99 0.55 15.95
N ASN A 582 37.07 0.21 16.85
CA ASN A 582 35.63 0.31 16.60
C ASN A 582 35.17 1.72 16.21
N GLU A 583 35.85 2.76 16.70
CA GLU A 583 35.63 4.16 16.33
C GLU A 583 35.75 4.40 14.81
N ASN A 584 36.59 3.65 14.12
CA ASN A 584 36.74 3.72 12.67
C ASN A 584 35.58 3.02 11.93
N TYR A 585 34.99 1.98 12.52
CA TYR A 585 33.78 1.33 11.96
C TYR A 585 32.62 2.33 11.89
N PHE A 586 32.42 3.14 12.93
CA PHE A 586 31.35 4.15 12.96
C PHE A 586 31.60 5.35 12.02
N GLN A 587 32.82 5.58 11.56
CA GLN A 587 33.11 6.55 10.49
C GLN A 587 32.65 6.06 9.11
N GLY A 588 32.29 4.77 8.99
CA GLY A 588 31.68 4.18 7.81
C GLY A 588 32.55 4.24 6.55
N TYR A 589 31.90 4.21 5.39
CA TYR A 589 32.58 4.17 4.08
C TYR A 589 33.59 5.31 3.89
N ALA A 590 33.36 6.49 4.49
CA ALA A 590 34.22 7.67 4.35
C ALA A 590 35.64 7.48 4.94
N TYR A 591 35.80 6.59 5.92
CA TYR A 591 37.11 6.16 6.40
C TYR A 591 37.70 5.08 5.48
N TYR A 592 37.00 3.96 5.30
CA TYR A 592 37.54 2.78 4.62
C TYR A 592 37.79 2.94 3.12
N GLN A 593 37.08 3.84 2.43
CA GLN A 593 37.37 4.15 1.02
C GLN A 593 38.80 4.67 0.79
N LYS A 594 39.45 5.23 1.82
CA LYS A 594 40.85 5.68 1.76
C LYS A 594 41.86 4.52 1.79
N LEU A 595 41.42 3.32 2.17
CA LEU A 595 42.24 2.10 2.21
C LEU A 595 42.17 1.30 0.89
N ILE A 596 41.27 1.67 -0.03
CA ILE A 596 41.19 1.06 -1.36
C ILE A 596 42.51 1.31 -2.11
N GLY A 597 43.05 0.25 -2.74
CA GLY A 597 44.34 0.29 -3.42
C GLY A 597 45.57 0.41 -2.50
N SER A 598 45.39 0.29 -1.18
CA SER A 598 46.49 0.27 -0.20
C SER A 598 46.80 -1.13 0.32
N ASP A 599 47.97 -1.28 0.93
CA ASP A 599 48.35 -2.48 1.70
C ASP A 599 47.55 -2.68 3.00
N SER A 600 46.57 -1.84 3.33
CA SER A 600 45.74 -2.02 4.53
C SER A 600 44.58 -3.00 4.35
N LEU A 601 44.36 -3.50 3.13
CA LEU A 601 43.37 -4.53 2.83
C LEU A 601 44.05 -5.82 2.34
N VAL A 602 43.49 -6.97 2.72
CA VAL A 602 43.87 -8.31 2.26
C VAL A 602 42.72 -8.84 1.40
N PRO A 603 42.92 -9.10 0.10
CA PRO A 603 41.89 -9.71 -0.73
C PRO A 603 41.66 -11.15 -0.30
N VAL A 604 40.39 -11.56 -0.21
CA VAL A 604 39.99 -12.96 -0.03
C VAL A 604 39.89 -13.59 -1.41
N ILE A 605 40.91 -14.37 -1.78
CA ILE A 605 41.04 -14.97 -3.11
C ILE A 605 40.23 -16.27 -3.18
N VAL A 606 39.41 -16.40 -4.23
CA VAL A 606 38.65 -17.61 -4.53
C VAL A 606 39.60 -18.71 -4.99
N GLN A 607 39.52 -19.88 -4.36
CA GLN A 607 40.14 -21.12 -4.80
C GLN A 607 39.03 -22.11 -5.14
N SER A 608 38.81 -22.33 -6.43
CA SER A 608 37.72 -23.17 -6.94
C SER A 608 38.26 -24.21 -7.92
N ASP A 609 37.85 -25.47 -7.73
CA ASP A 609 38.06 -26.59 -8.65
C ASP A 609 36.75 -27.00 -9.37
N ARG A 610 35.79 -26.06 -9.47
CA ARG A 610 34.47 -26.25 -10.08
C ARG A 610 34.54 -27.04 -11.40
N PRO A 611 33.73 -28.10 -11.58
CA PRO A 611 33.63 -28.81 -12.85
C PRO A 611 33.25 -27.88 -14.01
N VAL A 612 34.03 -27.91 -15.10
CA VAL A 612 33.72 -27.18 -16.33
C VAL A 612 32.57 -27.89 -17.05
N SER A 613 31.36 -27.36 -16.88
CA SER A 613 30.10 -27.95 -17.36
C SER A 613 29.01 -26.90 -17.43
N ASP A 614 28.04 -27.08 -18.33
CA ASP A 614 26.83 -26.25 -18.41
C ASP A 614 25.80 -26.57 -17.30
N LEU A 615 26.07 -27.63 -16.50
CA LEU A 615 25.24 -28.03 -15.37
C LEU A 615 25.52 -27.18 -14.12
N LEU A 616 24.51 -27.02 -13.27
CA LEU A 616 24.63 -26.31 -12.00
C LEU A 616 25.27 -27.21 -10.94
N TYR A 617 26.37 -26.75 -10.35
CA TYR A 617 27.00 -27.36 -9.18
C TYR A 617 26.96 -26.39 -8.00
N ILE A 618 26.84 -26.94 -6.80
CA ILE A 618 26.99 -26.23 -5.53
C ILE A 618 28.16 -26.83 -4.74
N PRO A 619 28.94 -26.03 -3.99
CA PRO A 619 30.02 -26.58 -3.16
C PRO A 619 29.43 -27.34 -1.96
N GLY A 620 29.89 -28.56 -1.73
CA GLY A 620 29.59 -29.34 -0.53
C GLY A 620 30.46 -28.93 0.67
N HIS A 621 31.61 -28.32 0.42
CA HIS A 621 32.50 -27.79 1.44
C HIS A 621 33.01 -26.39 1.07
N VAL A 622 33.03 -25.49 2.06
CA VAL A 622 33.54 -24.11 1.94
C VAL A 622 34.47 -23.83 3.11
N SER A 623 35.75 -23.58 2.86
CA SER A 623 36.71 -23.12 3.88
C SER A 623 37.03 -21.64 3.69
N ILE A 624 37.26 -20.91 4.80
CA ILE A 624 37.93 -19.62 4.77
C ILE A 624 39.24 -19.77 5.53
N ASP A 625 40.34 -19.68 4.80
CA ASP A 625 41.70 -19.87 5.31
C ASP A 625 42.35 -18.51 5.54
N LEU A 626 42.57 -18.14 6.81
CA LEU A 626 43.16 -16.86 7.22
C LEU A 626 44.55 -17.07 7.81
N GLN A 627 45.60 -16.68 7.09
CA GLN A 627 46.96 -16.73 7.62
C GLN A 627 47.29 -15.41 8.32
N TYR A 628 47.74 -15.49 9.58
CA TYR A 628 48.14 -14.33 10.37
C TYR A 628 49.39 -14.61 11.19
N PHE A 629 50.04 -13.53 11.61
CA PHE A 629 51.05 -13.57 12.66
C PHE A 629 50.80 -12.46 13.68
N GLN A 630 51.42 -12.62 14.84
CA GLN A 630 51.40 -11.64 15.91
C GLN A 630 52.47 -10.56 15.60
N GLN A 631 52.09 -9.32 15.28
CA GLN A 631 53.05 -8.25 14.91
C GLN A 631 53.70 -7.61 16.15
N THR A 632 52.93 -7.42 17.20
CA THR A 632 53.38 -7.00 18.54
C THR A 632 52.70 -7.91 19.55
N SER A 633 53.10 -7.92 20.83
CA SER A 633 52.45 -8.78 21.84
C SER A 633 50.92 -8.72 21.79
N VAL A 634 50.36 -7.54 21.47
CA VAL A 634 48.93 -7.25 21.35
C VAL A 634 48.34 -7.43 19.96
N LEU A 635 48.99 -6.90 18.91
CA LEU A 635 48.38 -6.74 17.58
C LEU A 635 48.65 -7.94 16.66
N ARG A 636 47.58 -8.56 16.15
CA ARG A 636 47.63 -9.52 15.04
C ARG A 636 47.68 -8.81 13.68
N ARG A 637 48.26 -9.46 12.67
CA ARG A 637 48.29 -9.00 11.27
C ARG A 637 47.97 -10.16 10.33
N LEU A 638 46.93 -10.00 9.51
CA LEU A 638 46.64 -10.91 8.40
C LEU A 638 47.74 -10.78 7.33
N VAL A 639 48.10 -11.91 6.72
CA VAL A 639 49.09 -12.02 5.63
C VAL A 639 48.39 -12.31 4.33
N SER A 640 47.50 -13.30 4.36
CA SER A 640 46.73 -13.78 3.21
C SER A 640 45.39 -14.31 3.70
N ALA A 641 44.42 -14.29 2.79
CA ALA A 641 43.09 -14.85 3.01
C ALA A 641 42.65 -15.53 1.71
N SER A 642 42.06 -16.72 1.81
CA SER A 642 41.41 -17.39 0.69
C SER A 642 40.09 -18.00 1.12
N ILE A 643 39.18 -18.12 0.16
CA ILE A 643 37.95 -18.88 0.30
C ILE A 643 37.99 -20.05 -0.70
N THR A 644 37.84 -21.27 -0.20
CA THR A 644 38.03 -22.48 -1.00
C THR A 644 36.68 -23.19 -1.18
N PHE A 645 36.33 -23.53 -2.41
CA PHE A 645 35.09 -24.23 -2.77
C PHE A 645 35.43 -25.64 -3.26
N GLN A 646 34.92 -26.66 -2.55
CA GLN A 646 35.25 -28.07 -2.77
C GLN A 646 33.99 -28.96 -2.64
N ASP A 647 34.16 -30.26 -2.90
CA ASP A 647 33.14 -31.31 -2.80
C ASP A 647 31.85 -30.97 -3.58
N TRP A 648 32.02 -30.59 -4.85
CA TRP A 648 30.93 -30.14 -5.72
C TRP A 648 29.82 -31.18 -5.91
N ILE A 649 28.59 -30.76 -5.63
CA ILE A 649 27.37 -31.55 -5.79
C ILE A 649 26.61 -31.03 -7.02
N GLU A 650 26.28 -31.94 -7.95
CA GLU A 650 25.44 -31.62 -9.11
C GLU A 650 23.99 -31.40 -8.67
N VAL A 651 23.39 -30.28 -9.08
CA VAL A 651 21.99 -29.99 -8.80
C VAL A 651 21.12 -30.73 -9.84
N PRO A 652 20.21 -31.64 -9.42
CA PRO A 652 19.41 -32.41 -10.37
C PRO A 652 18.53 -31.50 -11.24
N SER A 653 18.42 -31.80 -12.54
CA SER A 653 17.61 -31.02 -13.49
C SER A 653 16.13 -30.89 -13.08
N SER A 654 15.57 -31.86 -12.34
CA SER A 654 14.23 -31.77 -11.76
C SER A 654 14.04 -30.66 -10.73
N VAL A 655 15.12 -30.18 -10.11
CA VAL A 655 15.11 -29.00 -9.21
C VAL A 655 15.11 -27.70 -10.01
N VAL A 656 15.62 -27.72 -11.25
CA VAL A 656 15.80 -26.56 -12.13
C VAL A 656 14.59 -26.33 -13.05
N GLU A 657 13.93 -27.38 -13.54
CA GLU A 657 12.89 -27.28 -14.58
C GLU A 657 11.52 -26.75 -14.13
N GLN A 658 11.28 -26.53 -12.83
CA GLN A 658 9.94 -26.25 -12.28
C GLN A 658 9.41 -24.80 -12.49
N VAL A 659 9.95 -24.08 -13.48
CA VAL A 659 9.64 -22.66 -13.79
C VAL A 659 9.16 -22.46 -15.25
N MET A 660 9.02 -23.53 -16.05
CA MET A 660 8.49 -23.45 -17.44
C MET A 660 7.09 -24.06 -17.64
N SER A 661 6.19 -23.92 -16.65
CA SER A 661 4.77 -24.28 -16.77
C SER A 661 3.84 -23.21 -16.21
#